data_AF-A0A358HSR7-F1
#
_entry.id   AF-A0A358HSR7-F1
#
_cell.length_a   1.000
_cell.length_b   1.000
_cell.length_c   1.000
_cell.angle_alpha   90.00
_cell.angle_beta   90.00
_cell.angle_gamma   90.00
#
_symmetry.space_group_name_H-M   'P 1'
#
loop_
_entity.id
_entity.type
_entity.pdbx_description
1 polymer ?
#
loop_
_entity_poly.entity_id
_entity_poly.type
_entity_poly.pdbx_seq_one_letter_code
_entity_poly.pdbx_strand_id
1 'polypeptide(L)'
;MRITRKCTQEGVSPYADIDFRKSSCVIKNPDGSVVFEMKDIDVPATWSQVASDVLAQKYFRKAGVPVALKPVKEKDVPSWLWRQAPDVAKLDKMPTEKRYISETSATQVFDRLAGTWTYWGWKGGYFDAEDDAQAFFDEMRYQLSHQMGAPNSPQWFNTGLHWAYGIDGPAQGHSYVDFKTGELTKSASAYEHPQPHACFIQSVSDDLVNEGGIMDLWTREARLFKFGSGTGSNFSNVRGGGESLSGGGRSSGLMSFLKIGDRAAGAIKSGGTTRRAAKMVVVNIDHPDIEEYIDWKVVEEQKVAALVAGSKLAEKHLTAVLAACNNWDGAADSEDRFAPRQNPQLKEAVLSARAVMIPDSYINKIIEFARQGFTEISFKTYDTDWDSEAYLTVSGQNSNNSVRVSNEFLQAVLDNGNWDLIRRTDGKVSKTIAARELWDKVGEAAWACADPGIQYDSTINEWHTCPNSGRINASNPCSEYMFLDDTACNLASLNLMNFRSDDGGVDIEAYEHAVRLWTVVLEISVLMAQFPSDRIAELSYRYRTLGLGYANIGGLLMSMGISYDSDEGRAIGASLTAIMCGISYATSAEMAGEQGPFPGYGDNANEMLRVMRNHRRAAYGEQDGYEGLAINPVPLVAADSPYADLPVAARAAWDKALELGEKHGYRNAQTTVIAPTGTIGLVMDCDTTGIEPDFALVKFKKLAGGGYFKIINRTVPVALATLGYTENQIRDIEKYAVGHGTLVGSPSITHDDLKAKGFDDDAIAKVEG
;
A
#
# COMPACT_ATOMS: atom_id res chain seq x y z
N MET A 1 31.31 3.24 -5.55
CA MET A 1 30.71 3.67 -6.82
C MET A 1 30.89 5.15 -7.05
N ARG A 2 31.06 5.52 -8.33
CA ARG A 2 31.03 6.91 -8.78
C ARG A 2 29.62 7.44 -8.95
N ILE A 3 29.38 8.66 -8.49
CA ILE A 3 28.10 9.36 -8.60
C ILE A 3 28.30 10.62 -9.43
N THR A 4 27.72 10.62 -10.63
CA THR A 4 27.74 11.80 -11.51
C THR A 4 26.62 12.75 -11.11
N ARG A 5 26.93 14.04 -10.95
CA ARG A 5 25.93 15.09 -10.74
C ARG A 5 25.19 15.37 -12.06
N LYS A 6 23.87 15.39 -12.01
CA LYS A 6 23.00 15.69 -13.16
C LYS A 6 22.04 16.83 -12.85
N CYS A 7 21.43 16.83 -11.68
CA CYS A 7 20.49 17.87 -11.27
C CYS A 7 21.11 18.91 -10.33
N THR A 8 22.31 18.63 -9.80
CA THR A 8 22.96 19.48 -8.79
C THR A 8 24.32 20.00 -9.21
N GLN A 9 24.79 21.04 -8.52
CA GLN A 9 26.12 21.61 -8.70
C GLN A 9 26.94 21.50 -7.42
N GLU A 10 28.23 21.26 -7.56
CA GLU A 10 29.15 21.16 -6.42
C GLU A 10 29.20 22.47 -5.64
N GLY A 11 29.15 22.38 -4.30
CA GLY A 11 29.21 23.54 -3.41
C GLY A 11 27.94 24.42 -3.38
N VAL A 12 26.93 24.09 -4.19
CA VAL A 12 25.64 24.80 -4.22
C VAL A 12 24.59 23.94 -3.53
N SER A 13 23.79 24.54 -2.64
CA SER A 13 22.69 23.83 -1.99
C SER A 13 21.66 23.36 -3.04
N PRO A 14 21.18 22.10 -3.00
CA PRO A 14 20.10 21.63 -3.87
C PRO A 14 18.79 22.43 -3.73
N TYR A 15 18.65 23.19 -2.65
CA TYR A 15 17.50 24.05 -2.39
C TYR A 15 17.69 25.50 -2.87
N ALA A 16 18.87 25.86 -3.40
CA ALA A 16 19.20 27.25 -3.72
C ALA A 16 18.24 27.87 -4.75
N ASP A 17 17.80 27.07 -5.72
CA ASP A 17 16.89 27.50 -6.80
C ASP A 17 15.44 27.08 -6.57
N ILE A 18 15.09 26.67 -5.33
CA ILE A 18 13.74 26.25 -4.97
C ILE A 18 13.11 27.31 -4.08
N ASP A 19 12.03 27.91 -4.57
CA ASP A 19 11.20 28.78 -3.74
C ASP A 19 10.44 27.96 -2.69
N PHE A 20 10.43 28.43 -1.44
CA PHE A 20 9.64 27.85 -0.36
C PHE A 20 8.51 28.80 0.05
N ARG A 21 7.36 28.22 0.39
CA ARG A 21 6.20 28.97 0.91
C ARG A 21 5.77 28.44 2.27
N LYS A 22 5.20 29.33 3.09
CA LYS A 22 4.49 28.95 4.30
C LYS A 22 3.14 28.35 3.92
N SER A 23 2.83 27.20 4.50
CA SER A 23 1.53 26.53 4.39
C SER A 23 0.96 26.22 5.77
N SER A 24 -0.33 25.90 5.82
CA SER A 24 -1.00 25.39 7.02
C SER A 24 -1.82 24.17 6.64
N CYS A 25 -1.69 23.11 7.42
CA CYS A 25 -2.50 21.89 7.29
C CYS A 25 -3.57 21.91 8.37
N VAL A 26 -4.84 21.89 7.96
CA VAL A 26 -5.99 21.83 8.88
C VAL A 26 -6.94 20.76 8.42
N ILE A 27 -7.22 19.80 9.30
CA ILE A 27 -8.16 18.71 9.05
C ILE A 27 -9.35 18.89 9.98
N LYS A 28 -10.55 18.91 9.40
CA LYS A 28 -11.82 19.06 10.11
C LYS A 28 -12.72 17.85 9.90
N ASN A 29 -13.49 17.51 10.93
CA ASN A 29 -14.61 16.57 10.86
C ASN A 29 -15.78 17.19 10.05
N PRO A 30 -16.81 16.41 9.66
CA PRO A 30 -17.98 16.90 8.94
C PRO A 30 -18.77 17.96 9.74
N ASP A 31 -18.72 17.88 11.07
CA ASP A 31 -19.32 18.84 11.99
C ASP A 31 -18.52 20.15 12.15
N GLY A 32 -17.38 20.27 11.46
CA GLY A 32 -16.50 21.43 11.47
C GLY A 32 -15.44 21.44 12.57
N SER A 33 -15.44 20.45 13.48
CA SER A 33 -14.43 20.36 14.56
C SER A 33 -13.04 19.98 14.02
N VAL A 34 -11.98 20.58 14.57
CA VAL A 34 -10.60 20.36 14.10
C VAL A 34 -10.02 19.07 14.68
N VAL A 35 -9.58 18.17 13.81
CA VAL A 35 -8.91 16.89 14.15
C VAL A 35 -7.41 17.07 14.29
N PHE A 36 -6.83 17.86 13.38
CA PHE A 36 -5.39 18.11 13.31
C PHE A 36 -5.16 19.49 12.72
N GLU A 37 -4.25 20.24 13.31
CA GLU A 37 -3.82 21.54 12.79
C GLU A 37 -2.32 21.69 12.97
N MET A 38 -1.66 22.14 11.91
CA MET A 38 -0.25 22.50 11.92
C MET A 38 -0.03 23.72 11.03
N LYS A 39 0.44 24.82 11.64
CA LYS A 39 0.63 26.12 10.97
C LYS A 39 2.08 26.38 10.64
N ASP A 40 2.28 27.30 9.70
CA ASP A 40 3.57 27.89 9.36
C ASP A 40 4.64 26.88 8.91
N ILE A 41 4.21 25.79 8.26
CA ILE A 41 5.13 24.78 7.73
C ILE A 41 5.80 25.28 6.44
N ASP A 42 7.09 24.99 6.28
CA ASP A 42 7.85 25.32 5.08
C ASP A 42 7.81 24.16 4.08
N VAL A 43 7.30 24.43 2.88
CA VAL A 43 7.21 23.46 1.78
C VAL A 43 7.65 24.13 0.46
N PRO A 44 8.18 23.37 -0.52
CA PRO A 44 8.46 23.93 -1.83
C PRO A 44 7.20 24.56 -2.44
N ALA A 45 7.35 25.74 -3.06
CA ALA A 45 6.23 26.53 -3.56
C ALA A 45 5.42 25.80 -4.65
N THR A 46 6.08 24.91 -5.39
CA THR A 46 5.49 24.08 -6.45
C THR A 46 4.60 22.95 -5.92
N TRP A 47 4.78 22.53 -4.66
CA TRP A 47 3.99 21.45 -4.08
C TRP A 47 2.53 21.87 -3.89
N SER A 48 1.62 20.97 -4.25
CA SER A 48 0.20 21.21 -4.02
C SER A 48 -0.14 21.26 -2.53
N GLN A 49 -1.33 21.80 -2.21
CA GLN A 49 -1.83 21.74 -0.83
C GLN A 49 -2.02 20.29 -0.36
N VAL A 50 -2.41 19.37 -1.26
CA VAL A 50 -2.54 17.93 -0.93
C VAL A 50 -1.23 17.34 -0.48
N ALA A 51 -0.16 17.54 -1.28
CA ALA A 51 1.16 17.02 -0.95
C ALA A 51 1.66 17.58 0.38
N SER A 52 1.46 18.89 0.59
CA SER A 52 1.80 19.58 1.83
C SER A 52 1.05 19.03 3.05
N ASP A 53 -0.27 18.80 2.91
CA ASP A 53 -1.11 18.26 3.98
C ASP A 53 -0.73 16.82 4.31
N VAL A 54 -0.46 15.99 3.29
CA VAL A 54 -0.02 14.60 3.47
C VAL A 54 1.33 14.56 4.18
N LEU A 55 2.29 15.39 3.77
CA LEU A 55 3.59 15.52 4.42
C LEU A 55 3.43 15.87 5.91
N ALA A 56 2.67 16.91 6.23
CA ALA A 56 2.48 17.37 7.60
C ALA A 56 1.69 16.39 8.47
N GLN A 57 0.62 15.80 7.93
CA GLN A 57 -0.26 14.90 8.69
C GLN A 57 0.43 13.55 8.99
N LYS A 58 1.18 13.03 8.01
CA LYS A 58 1.68 11.65 8.06
C LYS A 58 3.19 11.55 8.28
N TYR A 59 3.99 12.38 7.62
CA TYR A 59 5.44 12.16 7.52
C TYR A 59 6.27 13.05 8.42
N PHE A 60 5.77 14.21 8.82
CA PHE A 60 6.40 15.00 9.88
C PHE A 60 6.38 14.24 11.20
N ARG A 61 7.54 14.16 11.83
CA ARG A 61 7.65 13.72 13.21
C ARG A 61 6.92 14.72 14.11
N LYS A 62 5.84 14.26 14.74
CA LYS A 62 4.92 15.12 15.50
C LYS A 62 5.45 15.59 16.86
N ALA A 63 6.44 14.91 17.41
CA ALA A 63 7.01 15.24 18.72
C ALA A 63 8.39 14.60 18.92
N GLY A 64 9.14 15.16 19.88
CA GLY A 64 10.43 14.62 20.33
C GLY A 64 11.63 15.07 19.51
N VAL A 65 11.47 16.03 18.60
CA VAL A 65 12.59 16.62 17.85
C VAL A 65 13.28 17.66 18.75
N PRO A 66 14.57 17.49 19.11
CA PRO A 66 15.25 18.42 20.00
C PRO A 66 15.51 19.77 19.31
N VAL A 67 15.27 20.87 20.02
CA VAL A 67 15.55 22.22 19.48
C VAL A 67 17.04 22.53 19.44
N ALA A 68 17.84 21.91 20.30
CA ALA A 68 19.29 22.06 20.34
C ALA A 68 19.98 20.72 20.13
N LEU A 69 20.81 20.66 19.09
CA LEU A 69 21.58 19.49 18.68
C LEU A 69 23.08 19.78 18.73
N LYS A 70 23.88 18.73 18.82
CA LYS A 70 25.34 18.77 18.66
C LYS A 70 25.82 17.57 17.83
N PRO A 71 26.85 17.76 16.98
CA PRO A 71 27.40 16.67 16.21
C PRO A 71 28.11 15.65 17.12
N VAL A 72 28.01 14.38 16.78
CA VAL A 72 28.76 13.30 17.40
C VAL A 72 29.94 12.95 16.51
N LYS A 73 31.15 13.21 17.00
CA LYS A 73 32.39 12.96 16.25
C LYS A 73 32.57 11.46 16.03
N GLU A 74 32.72 11.07 14.77
CA GLU A 74 33.04 9.70 14.35
C GLU A 74 34.32 9.74 13.51
N LYS A 75 35.31 8.90 13.86
CA LYS A 75 36.67 8.97 13.30
C LYS A 75 36.71 8.73 11.79
N ASP A 76 35.90 7.79 11.30
CA ASP A 76 35.92 7.30 9.93
C ASP A 76 34.73 7.81 9.10
N VAL A 77 34.09 8.89 9.56
CA VAL A 77 32.96 9.54 8.89
C VAL A 77 33.32 11.01 8.67
N PRO A 78 33.15 11.57 7.46
CA PRO A 78 33.35 12.98 7.18
C PRO A 78 32.56 13.88 8.13
N SER A 79 33.15 15.01 8.51
CA SER A 79 32.56 15.87 9.55
C SER A 79 31.19 16.45 9.20
N TRP A 80 30.90 16.63 7.92
CA TRP A 80 29.60 17.09 7.42
C TRP A 80 28.51 16.01 7.50
N LEU A 81 28.91 14.73 7.60
CA LEU A 81 28.02 13.57 7.64
C LEU A 81 27.85 12.99 9.06
N TRP A 82 28.47 13.61 10.07
CA TRP A 82 28.31 13.22 11.46
C TRP A 82 26.85 13.30 11.91
N ARG A 83 26.40 12.23 12.57
CA ARG A 83 25.10 12.21 13.21
C ARG A 83 25.00 13.28 14.29
N GLN A 84 23.77 13.67 14.61
CA GLN A 84 23.46 14.61 15.66
C GLN A 84 22.94 13.89 16.91
N ALA A 85 23.11 14.54 18.06
CA ALA A 85 22.50 14.13 19.32
C ALA A 85 21.94 15.34 20.07
N PRO A 86 20.95 15.16 20.96
CA PRO A 86 20.45 16.25 21.81
C PRO A 86 21.58 16.92 22.60
N ASP A 87 21.68 18.24 22.51
CA ASP A 87 22.61 19.02 23.34
C ASP A 87 21.98 19.25 24.71
N VAL A 88 22.02 18.22 25.56
CA VAL A 88 21.41 18.22 26.91
C VAL A 88 21.80 19.46 27.72
N ALA A 89 23.05 19.92 27.61
CA ALA A 89 23.52 21.10 28.35
C ALA A 89 22.85 22.41 27.90
N LYS A 90 22.45 22.53 26.62
CA LYS A 90 21.64 23.66 26.13
C LYS A 90 20.16 23.45 26.41
N LEU A 91 19.65 22.24 26.19
CA LEU A 91 18.24 21.89 26.43
C LEU A 91 17.85 22.10 27.90
N ASP A 92 18.71 21.73 28.84
CA ASP A 92 18.44 21.90 30.28
C ASP A 92 18.34 23.35 30.73
N LYS A 93 18.87 24.29 29.93
CA LYS A 93 18.75 25.73 30.15
C LYS A 93 17.45 26.31 29.57
N MET A 94 16.67 25.52 28.83
CA MET A 94 15.41 25.92 28.23
C MET A 94 14.22 25.43 29.08
N PRO A 95 13.08 26.14 29.06
CA PRO A 95 11.83 25.63 29.64
C PRO A 95 11.46 24.26 29.05
N THR A 96 11.00 23.33 29.89
CA THR A 96 10.76 21.91 29.52
C THR A 96 9.88 21.77 28.28
N GLU A 97 8.83 22.58 28.19
CA GLU A 97 7.85 22.62 27.11
C GLU A 97 8.40 23.16 25.78
N LYS A 98 9.60 23.77 25.77
CA LYS A 98 10.26 24.31 24.57
C LYS A 98 11.47 23.48 24.12
N ARG A 99 11.79 22.38 24.80
CA ARG A 99 12.98 21.56 24.49
C ARG A 99 12.79 20.68 23.26
N TYR A 100 11.55 20.25 23.02
CA TYR A 100 11.20 19.32 21.96
C TYR A 100 10.01 19.83 21.16
N ILE A 101 10.11 19.73 19.84
CA ILE A 101 9.13 20.21 18.87
C ILE A 101 8.75 19.10 17.87
N SER A 102 7.91 19.44 16.91
CA SER A 102 7.68 18.69 15.69
C SER A 102 8.62 19.13 14.56
N GLU A 103 8.76 18.29 13.53
CA GLU A 103 9.28 18.75 12.23
C GLU A 103 8.30 19.77 11.63
N THR A 104 8.81 20.89 11.11
CA THR A 104 8.02 22.01 10.57
C THR A 104 8.42 22.40 9.15
N SER A 105 9.46 21.79 8.58
CA SER A 105 9.91 22.04 7.21
C SER A 105 10.09 20.74 6.44
N ALA A 106 9.72 20.76 5.15
CA ALA A 106 10.00 19.69 4.22
C ALA A 106 11.51 19.38 4.12
N THR A 107 12.37 20.41 4.21
CA THR A 107 13.83 20.23 4.16
C THR A 107 14.35 19.35 5.30
N GLN A 108 13.75 19.43 6.49
CA GLN A 108 14.11 18.55 7.62
C GLN A 108 13.90 17.07 7.29
N VAL A 109 12.81 16.77 6.58
CA VAL A 109 12.49 15.41 6.15
C VAL A 109 13.44 14.96 5.03
N PHE A 110 13.66 15.81 4.02
CA PHE A 110 14.57 15.50 2.91
C PHE A 110 15.99 15.26 3.41
N ASP A 111 16.48 16.12 4.30
CA ASP A 111 17.83 16.03 4.86
C ASP A 111 18.00 14.78 5.73
N ARG A 112 17.03 14.44 6.59
CA ARG A 112 17.18 13.22 7.41
C ARG A 112 17.14 11.94 6.58
N LEU A 113 16.34 11.90 5.51
CA LEU A 113 16.29 10.76 4.61
C LEU A 113 17.59 10.62 3.83
N ALA A 114 17.92 11.64 3.02
CA ALA A 114 19.11 11.64 2.17
C ALA A 114 20.41 11.51 2.99
N GLY A 115 20.49 12.20 4.15
CA GLY A 115 21.66 12.16 5.01
C GLY A 115 21.87 10.80 5.66
N THR A 116 20.81 10.11 6.03
CA THR A 116 20.91 8.75 6.61
C THR A 116 21.30 7.72 5.57
N TRP A 117 20.73 7.79 4.36
CA TRP A 117 21.17 6.94 3.26
C TRP A 117 22.64 7.20 2.93
N THR A 118 23.06 8.46 2.88
CA THR A 118 24.47 8.81 2.64
C THR A 118 25.38 8.29 3.77
N TYR A 119 24.98 8.45 5.03
CA TYR A 119 25.74 7.99 6.21
C TYR A 119 25.97 6.48 6.20
N TRP A 120 24.92 5.70 5.94
CA TRP A 120 25.03 4.25 5.85
C TRP A 120 25.71 3.79 4.56
N GLY A 121 25.51 4.50 3.44
CA GLY A 121 26.23 4.28 2.19
C GLY A 121 27.73 4.46 2.35
N TRP A 122 28.15 5.52 3.04
CA TRP A 122 29.55 5.78 3.38
C TRP A 122 30.12 4.67 4.27
N LYS A 123 29.44 4.33 5.37
CA LYS A 123 29.89 3.27 6.28
C LYS A 123 29.94 1.89 5.62
N GLY A 124 29.05 1.64 4.67
CA GLY A 124 28.98 0.42 3.86
C GLY A 124 29.93 0.41 2.65
N GLY A 125 30.68 1.48 2.39
CA GLY A 125 31.65 1.56 1.30
C GLY A 125 31.04 1.70 -0.11
N TYR A 126 29.82 2.22 -0.24
CA TYR A 126 29.16 2.35 -1.55
C TYR A 126 29.67 3.51 -2.41
N PHE A 127 30.52 4.38 -1.87
CA PHE A 127 31.05 5.57 -2.56
C PHE A 127 32.56 5.45 -2.74
N ASP A 128 33.08 5.78 -3.94
CA ASP A 128 34.53 5.71 -4.22
C ASP A 128 35.29 6.83 -3.51
N ALA A 129 34.67 8.02 -3.40
CA ALA A 129 35.22 9.19 -2.76
C ALA A 129 34.18 9.97 -1.94
N GLU A 130 34.65 10.92 -1.13
CA GLU A 130 33.79 11.84 -0.37
C GLU A 130 32.91 12.69 -1.30
N ASP A 131 33.44 13.10 -2.45
CA ASP A 131 32.70 13.87 -3.47
C ASP A 131 31.52 13.07 -4.06
N ASP A 132 31.64 11.74 -4.19
CA ASP A 132 30.55 10.87 -4.64
C ASP A 132 29.44 10.79 -3.58
N ALA A 133 29.82 10.69 -2.31
CA ALA A 133 28.86 10.70 -1.20
C ALA A 133 28.12 12.04 -1.11
N GLN A 134 28.84 13.15 -1.32
CA GLN A 134 28.24 14.48 -1.35
C GLN A 134 27.33 14.67 -2.58
N ALA A 135 27.75 14.21 -3.76
CA ALA A 135 26.91 14.21 -4.95
C ALA A 135 25.63 13.40 -4.73
N PHE A 136 25.72 12.20 -4.16
CA PHE A 136 24.55 11.40 -3.82
C PHE A 136 23.62 12.12 -2.84
N PHE A 137 24.16 12.71 -1.78
CA PHE A 137 23.38 13.47 -0.80
C PHE A 137 22.64 14.64 -1.45
N ASP A 138 23.30 15.35 -2.35
CA ASP A 138 22.75 16.51 -3.05
C ASP A 138 21.65 16.11 -4.04
N GLU A 139 21.94 15.12 -4.90
CA GLU A 139 20.99 14.61 -5.91
C GLU A 139 19.72 14.04 -5.24
N MET A 140 19.86 13.30 -4.13
CA MET A 140 18.69 12.76 -3.44
C MET A 140 17.81 13.86 -2.82
N ARG A 141 18.40 14.94 -2.30
CA ARG A 141 17.64 16.10 -1.80
C ARG A 141 16.94 16.84 -2.94
N TYR A 142 17.59 16.97 -4.09
CA TYR A 142 16.98 17.52 -5.29
C TYR A 142 15.78 16.67 -5.74
N GLN A 143 15.95 15.36 -5.89
CA GLN A 143 14.88 14.47 -6.36
C GLN A 143 13.68 14.42 -5.40
N LEU A 144 13.93 14.43 -4.09
CA LEU A 144 12.86 14.49 -3.09
C LEU A 144 12.09 15.81 -3.15
N SER A 145 12.80 16.95 -3.25
CA SER A 145 12.16 18.27 -3.31
C SER A 145 11.39 18.52 -4.60
N HIS A 146 11.81 17.94 -5.72
CA HIS A 146 11.11 17.98 -7.00
C HIS A 146 10.08 16.86 -7.21
N GLN A 147 9.81 16.05 -6.17
CA GLN A 147 8.85 14.94 -6.24
C GLN A 147 9.18 13.91 -7.36
N MET A 148 10.45 13.80 -7.77
CA MET A 148 10.89 12.88 -8.83
C MET A 148 10.76 11.42 -8.43
N GLY A 149 10.89 11.14 -7.13
CA GLY A 149 10.65 9.83 -6.55
C GLY A 149 10.41 9.90 -5.04
N ALA A 150 9.80 8.85 -4.50
CA ALA A 150 9.53 8.72 -3.08
C ALA A 150 9.75 7.28 -2.60
N PRO A 151 10.33 7.07 -1.40
CA PRO A 151 10.39 5.76 -0.78
C PRO A 151 9.02 5.38 -0.19
N ASN A 152 8.84 4.11 0.14
CA ASN A 152 7.66 3.63 0.87
C ASN A 152 7.50 4.32 2.23
N SER A 153 6.25 4.44 2.69
CA SER A 153 5.89 5.16 3.93
C SER A 153 6.73 4.81 5.18
N PRO A 154 7.08 3.55 5.48
CA PRO A 154 7.99 3.22 6.60
C PRO A 154 9.33 3.98 6.58
N GLN A 155 9.90 4.26 5.42
CA GLN A 155 11.13 5.08 5.35
C GLN A 155 10.87 6.51 5.82
N TRP A 156 9.78 7.12 5.36
CA TRP A 156 9.38 8.44 5.82
C TRP A 156 9.18 8.48 7.33
N PHE A 157 8.65 7.43 7.95
CA PHE A 157 8.39 7.42 9.40
C PHE A 157 9.65 7.19 10.23
N ASN A 158 10.56 6.32 9.78
CA ASN A 158 11.60 5.74 10.64
C ASN A 158 13.02 6.17 10.26
N THR A 159 13.28 6.48 8.99
CA THR A 159 14.64 6.71 8.49
C THR A 159 15.15 8.07 8.96
N GLY A 160 16.33 8.06 9.59
CA GLY A 160 17.05 9.25 9.99
C GLY A 160 16.62 9.95 11.26
N LEU A 161 15.65 9.42 12.00
CA LEU A 161 15.30 9.96 13.32
C LEU A 161 16.50 9.91 14.29
N HIS A 162 17.23 8.80 14.32
CA HIS A 162 18.43 8.69 15.13
C HIS A 162 19.60 9.49 14.56
N TRP A 163 19.83 9.46 13.25
CA TRP A 163 20.95 10.17 12.62
C TRP A 163 20.81 11.70 12.71
N ALA A 164 19.64 12.26 12.37
CA ALA A 164 19.42 13.70 12.31
C ALA A 164 19.14 14.33 13.68
N TYR A 165 18.56 13.57 14.63
CA TYR A 165 18.06 14.13 15.90
C TYR A 165 18.55 13.41 17.15
N GLY A 166 19.19 12.24 17.01
CA GLY A 166 19.53 11.36 18.15
C GLY A 166 18.31 10.83 18.89
N ILE A 167 17.15 10.73 18.22
CA ILE A 167 15.95 10.11 18.78
C ILE A 167 16.20 8.61 18.92
N ASP A 168 15.90 8.08 20.11
CA ASP A 168 16.15 6.69 20.45
C ASP A 168 15.03 6.11 21.36
N GLY A 169 15.03 4.80 21.56
CA GLY A 169 14.10 4.05 22.41
C GLY A 169 14.61 2.64 22.71
N PRO A 170 14.03 1.95 23.72
CA PRO A 170 14.50 0.63 24.13
C PRO A 170 14.30 -0.42 23.03
N ALA A 171 15.19 -1.41 23.00
CA ALA A 171 15.11 -2.55 22.09
C ALA A 171 13.73 -3.24 22.12
N GLN A 172 13.24 -3.64 20.94
CA GLN A 172 11.90 -4.25 20.78
C GLN A 172 11.98 -5.67 20.19
N GLY A 173 13.06 -6.39 20.49
CA GLY A 173 13.26 -7.77 20.02
C GLY A 173 13.58 -7.89 18.52
N HIS A 174 14.03 -6.81 17.89
CA HIS A 174 14.46 -6.81 16.49
C HIS A 174 15.90 -7.26 16.34
N SER A 175 16.25 -7.72 15.15
CA SER A 175 17.58 -8.20 14.78
C SER A 175 18.02 -7.63 13.45
N TYR A 176 19.33 -7.57 13.23
CA TYR A 176 19.95 -7.20 11.97
C TYR A 176 21.19 -8.06 11.74
N VAL A 177 21.71 -8.09 10.51
CA VAL A 177 23.01 -8.69 10.23
C VAL A 177 24.02 -7.55 10.18
N ASP A 178 25.06 -7.61 11.01
CA ASP A 178 26.13 -6.63 10.95
C ASP A 178 26.88 -6.80 9.63
N PHE A 179 26.90 -5.74 8.82
CA PHE A 179 27.44 -5.81 7.46
C PHE A 179 28.98 -5.98 7.41
N LYS A 180 29.68 -5.73 8.52
CA LYS A 180 31.14 -5.90 8.61
C LYS A 180 31.49 -7.32 9.04
N THR A 181 30.79 -7.87 10.03
CA THR A 181 31.08 -9.22 10.55
C THR A 181 30.30 -10.31 9.82
N GLY A 182 29.15 -9.96 9.23
CA GLY A 182 28.19 -10.91 8.68
C GLY A 182 27.37 -11.65 9.75
N GLU A 183 27.49 -11.26 11.02
CA GLU A 183 26.84 -11.95 12.14
C GLU A 183 25.46 -11.38 12.46
N LEU A 184 24.51 -12.27 12.72
CA LEU A 184 23.19 -11.93 13.20
C LEU A 184 23.29 -11.35 14.62
N THR A 185 22.77 -10.14 14.80
CA THR A 185 22.90 -9.35 16.01
C THR A 185 21.55 -8.83 16.50
N LYS A 186 21.32 -8.86 17.81
CA LYS A 186 20.13 -8.26 18.43
C LYS A 186 20.29 -6.73 18.50
N SER A 187 19.24 -6.03 18.13
CA SER A 187 19.23 -4.56 18.14
C SER A 187 19.24 -4.05 19.58
N ALA A 188 20.18 -3.16 19.90
CA ALA A 188 20.27 -2.52 21.22
C ALA A 188 19.27 -1.37 21.41
N SER A 189 18.78 -0.82 20.29
CA SER A 189 17.97 0.40 20.19
C SER A 189 16.82 0.19 19.20
N ALA A 190 15.74 0.96 19.37
CA ALA A 190 14.60 0.96 18.45
C ALA A 190 14.81 1.82 17.18
N TYR A 191 15.80 2.72 17.14
CA TYR A 191 15.92 3.71 16.05
C TYR A 191 17.33 3.83 15.45
N GLU A 192 18.37 3.30 16.09
CA GLU A 192 19.73 3.32 15.54
C GLU A 192 19.78 2.65 14.16
N HIS A 193 19.16 1.48 14.06
CA HIS A 193 18.81 0.83 12.80
C HIS A 193 17.32 1.12 12.50
N PRO A 194 16.97 1.81 11.41
CA PRO A 194 15.57 2.03 11.07
C PRO A 194 14.88 0.73 10.61
N GLN A 195 13.54 0.73 10.60
CA GLN A 195 12.73 -0.27 9.89
C GLN A 195 12.19 0.34 8.58
N PRO A 196 12.93 0.27 7.46
CA PRO A 196 12.54 0.90 6.20
C PRO A 196 11.63 0.01 5.33
N HIS A 197 11.44 -1.27 5.67
CA HIS A 197 10.73 -2.24 4.83
C HIS A 197 9.20 -2.16 5.02
N ALA A 198 8.45 -2.17 3.92
CA ALA A 198 6.98 -2.18 3.95
C ALA A 198 6.38 -3.58 3.78
N CYS A 199 7.05 -4.44 3.03
CA CYS A 199 6.48 -5.68 2.55
C CYS A 199 7.26 -6.87 3.12
N PHE A 200 6.54 -7.83 3.69
CA PHE A 200 7.11 -9.02 4.31
C PHE A 200 6.37 -10.26 3.81
N ILE A 201 7.12 -11.34 3.63
CA ILE A 201 6.58 -12.68 3.43
C ILE A 201 7.03 -13.51 4.63
N GLN A 202 6.12 -14.30 5.20
CA GLN A 202 6.41 -15.11 6.38
C GLN A 202 5.95 -16.55 6.18
N SER A 203 6.78 -17.51 6.58
CA SER A 203 6.38 -18.92 6.58
C SER A 203 5.49 -19.24 7.78
N VAL A 204 4.70 -20.30 7.62
CA VAL A 204 3.94 -20.93 8.70
C VAL A 204 4.03 -22.44 8.57
N SER A 205 4.37 -23.09 9.68
CA SER A 205 4.37 -24.55 9.79
C SER A 205 3.06 -25.04 10.42
N ASP A 206 2.73 -26.30 10.19
CA ASP A 206 1.58 -27.00 10.78
C ASP A 206 1.86 -27.41 12.23
N ASP A 207 2.21 -26.42 13.05
CA ASP A 207 2.45 -26.50 14.50
C ASP A 207 1.70 -25.36 15.20
N LEU A 208 1.16 -25.62 16.39
CA LEU A 208 0.33 -24.65 17.09
C LEU A 208 1.13 -23.53 17.77
N VAL A 209 2.20 -23.85 18.52
CA VAL A 209 2.82 -22.94 19.50
C VAL A 209 4.34 -22.83 19.44
N ASN A 210 5.02 -23.74 18.76
CA ASN A 210 6.47 -23.69 18.63
C ASN A 210 6.90 -22.58 17.65
N GLU A 211 8.19 -22.27 17.65
CA GLU A 211 8.78 -21.31 16.72
C GLU A 211 8.46 -21.70 15.26
N GLY A 212 7.98 -20.73 14.47
CA GLY A 212 7.51 -20.96 13.10
C GLY A 212 6.07 -21.50 12.97
N GLY A 213 5.43 -21.86 14.09
CA GLY A 213 4.03 -22.29 14.13
C GLY A 213 3.00 -21.16 14.02
N ILE A 214 1.72 -21.51 14.16
CA ILE A 214 0.56 -20.63 13.93
C ILE A 214 0.51 -19.46 14.93
N MET A 215 0.63 -19.73 16.23
CA MET A 215 0.59 -18.67 17.26
C MET A 215 1.84 -17.77 17.22
N ASP A 216 2.99 -18.33 16.85
CA ASP A 216 4.23 -17.57 16.66
C ASP A 216 4.10 -16.61 15.48
N LEU A 217 3.51 -17.05 14.35
CA LEU A 217 3.23 -16.18 13.22
C LEU A 217 2.45 -14.93 13.66
N TRP A 218 1.36 -15.06 14.40
CA TRP A 218 0.58 -13.89 14.84
C TRP A 218 1.39 -12.94 15.74
N THR A 219 2.31 -13.48 16.55
CA THR A 219 3.23 -12.65 17.36
C THR A 219 4.18 -11.86 16.46
N ARG A 220 4.73 -12.49 15.42
CA ARG A 220 5.60 -11.82 14.44
C ARG A 220 4.84 -10.78 13.61
N GLU A 221 3.63 -11.10 13.16
CA GLU A 221 2.74 -10.17 12.44
C GLU A 221 2.40 -8.94 13.30
N ALA A 222 2.12 -9.14 14.59
CA ALA A 222 1.83 -8.04 15.50
C ALA A 222 2.99 -7.04 15.63
N ARG A 223 4.24 -7.54 15.63
CA ARG A 223 5.44 -6.68 15.60
C ARG A 223 5.51 -5.88 14.31
N LEU A 224 5.23 -6.50 13.16
CA LEU A 224 5.23 -5.83 11.86
C LEU A 224 4.17 -4.72 11.76
N PHE A 225 2.93 -5.02 12.18
CA PHE A 225 1.83 -4.07 12.12
C PHE A 225 2.07 -2.84 13.00
N LYS A 226 2.75 -3.01 14.15
CA LYS A 226 3.12 -1.89 15.03
C LYS A 226 3.90 -0.79 14.30
N PHE A 227 4.83 -1.17 13.43
CA PHE A 227 5.68 -0.25 12.66
C PHE A 227 5.12 0.10 11.27
N GLY A 228 3.87 -0.31 10.98
CA GLY A 228 3.17 0.08 9.77
C GLY A 228 3.55 -0.72 8.52
N SER A 229 4.15 -1.90 8.69
CA SER A 229 4.46 -2.82 7.60
C SER A 229 3.32 -3.83 7.39
N GLY A 230 3.24 -4.38 6.19
CA GLY A 230 2.29 -5.43 5.82
C GLY A 230 2.99 -6.77 5.60
N THR A 231 2.25 -7.87 5.73
CA THR A 231 2.78 -9.23 5.69
C THR A 231 1.87 -10.18 4.92
N GLY A 232 2.44 -11.18 4.25
CA GLY A 232 1.68 -12.28 3.68
C GLY A 232 2.26 -13.64 3.98
N SER A 233 1.40 -14.64 4.02
CA SER A 233 1.76 -16.03 4.32
C SER A 233 0.91 -16.99 3.52
N ASN A 234 1.52 -18.09 3.07
CA ASN A 234 0.80 -19.21 2.47
C ASN A 234 0.48 -20.25 3.55
N PHE A 235 -0.81 -20.49 3.75
CA PHE A 235 -1.31 -21.39 4.79
C PHE A 235 -1.54 -22.82 4.31
N SER A 236 -1.18 -23.14 3.06
CA SER A 236 -1.45 -24.43 2.45
C SER A 236 -0.76 -25.60 3.13
N ASN A 237 0.26 -25.36 3.96
CA ASN A 237 0.92 -26.41 4.73
C ASN A 237 0.13 -26.79 5.99
N VAL A 238 -0.76 -25.93 6.49
CA VAL A 238 -1.61 -26.20 7.65
C VAL A 238 -2.64 -27.27 7.26
N ARG A 239 -2.84 -28.27 8.12
CA ARG A 239 -3.76 -29.37 7.81
C ARG A 239 -5.22 -28.93 7.73
N GLY A 240 -5.97 -29.55 6.82
CA GLY A 240 -7.38 -29.29 6.60
C GLY A 240 -8.30 -29.82 7.71
N GLY A 241 -9.58 -29.46 7.61
CA GLY A 241 -10.62 -29.88 8.54
C GLY A 241 -10.74 -31.41 8.62
N GLY A 242 -10.80 -31.95 9.82
CA GLY A 242 -11.02 -33.38 10.03
C GLY A 242 -9.79 -34.28 9.82
N GLU A 243 -8.62 -33.75 9.46
CA GLU A 243 -7.35 -34.50 9.45
C GLU A 243 -6.91 -34.88 10.88
N SER A 244 -6.10 -35.93 11.03
CA SER A 244 -5.71 -36.46 12.35
C SER A 244 -4.72 -35.55 13.09
N LEU A 245 -4.78 -35.57 14.43
CA LEU A 245 -3.81 -34.92 15.33
C LEU A 245 -2.89 -35.95 15.99
N SER A 246 -1.65 -35.56 16.30
CA SER A 246 -0.64 -36.45 16.93
C SER A 246 -1.05 -36.93 18.33
N GLY A 247 -1.75 -36.09 19.10
CA GLY A 247 -2.28 -36.43 20.42
C GLY A 247 -3.63 -37.17 20.42
N GLY A 248 -4.14 -37.56 19.26
CA GLY A 248 -5.51 -38.06 19.08
C GLY A 248 -6.52 -36.94 18.83
N GLY A 249 -7.64 -37.26 18.20
CA GLY A 249 -8.65 -36.29 17.76
C GLY A 249 -8.50 -35.85 16.31
N ARG A 250 -9.22 -34.79 15.93
CA ARG A 250 -9.30 -34.26 14.56
C ARG A 250 -9.05 -32.76 14.54
N SER A 251 -8.40 -32.28 13.49
CA SER A 251 -8.13 -30.86 13.24
C SER A 251 -9.43 -30.06 13.09
N SER A 252 -9.40 -28.82 13.59
CA SER A 252 -10.46 -27.81 13.37
C SER A 252 -10.40 -27.17 11.99
N GLY A 253 -9.38 -27.52 11.18
CA GLY A 253 -9.17 -27.02 9.83
C GLY A 253 -8.53 -25.64 9.78
N LEU A 254 -8.07 -25.28 8.58
CA LEU A 254 -7.38 -24.03 8.32
C LEU A 254 -8.26 -22.82 8.65
N MET A 255 -9.54 -22.88 8.29
CA MET A 255 -10.47 -21.76 8.41
C MET A 255 -10.66 -21.27 9.85
N SER A 256 -10.54 -22.17 10.83
CA SER A 256 -10.61 -21.81 12.26
C SER A 256 -9.49 -20.88 12.67
N PHE A 257 -8.26 -21.13 12.20
CA PHE A 257 -7.10 -20.30 12.49
C PHE A 257 -7.09 -18.98 11.71
N LEU A 258 -7.55 -19.00 10.45
CA LEU A 258 -7.68 -17.77 9.65
C LEU A 258 -8.63 -16.76 10.30
N LYS A 259 -9.74 -17.22 10.89
CA LYS A 259 -10.67 -16.36 11.65
C LYS A 259 -10.01 -15.72 12.87
N ILE A 260 -9.11 -16.42 13.56
CA ILE A 260 -8.36 -15.85 14.70
C ILE A 260 -7.37 -14.79 14.19
N GLY A 261 -6.60 -15.10 13.14
CA GLY A 261 -5.64 -14.18 12.55
C GLY A 261 -6.29 -12.89 12.03
N ASP A 262 -7.46 -13.00 11.40
CA ASP A 262 -8.26 -11.85 10.95
C ASP A 262 -8.64 -10.93 12.12
N ARG A 263 -9.14 -11.50 13.23
CA ARG A 263 -9.48 -10.73 14.43
C ARG A 263 -8.26 -10.08 15.09
N ALA A 264 -7.13 -10.78 15.11
CA ALA A 264 -5.88 -10.23 15.62
C ALA A 264 -5.42 -9.02 14.78
N ALA A 265 -5.46 -9.12 13.45
CA ALA A 265 -5.11 -8.04 12.55
C ALA A 265 -6.01 -6.80 12.74
N GLY A 266 -7.33 -7.00 12.87
CA GLY A 266 -8.29 -5.92 13.10
C GLY A 266 -8.12 -5.17 14.44
N ALA A 267 -7.53 -5.83 15.44
CA ALA A 267 -7.28 -5.24 16.76
C ALA A 267 -6.02 -4.37 16.82
N ILE A 268 -5.09 -4.50 15.87
CA ILE A 268 -3.77 -3.86 15.93
C ILE A 268 -3.75 -2.61 15.03
N LYS A 269 -3.34 -1.46 15.61
CA LYS A 269 -3.14 -0.19 14.90
C LYS A 269 -1.69 0.28 15.09
N SER A 270 -1.08 0.85 14.03
CA SER A 270 0.32 1.29 14.06
C SER A 270 0.52 2.51 15.00
N GLY A 271 1.67 2.56 15.69
CA GLY A 271 1.98 3.50 16.78
C GLY A 271 1.92 4.99 16.41
N GLY A 272 0.74 5.60 16.60
CA GLY A 272 0.52 7.04 16.45
C GLY A 272 0.00 7.50 15.07
N THR A 273 -0.28 6.56 14.15
CA THR A 273 -0.94 6.83 12.87
C THR A 273 -2.17 5.92 12.71
N THR A 274 -3.20 6.37 11.99
CA THR A 274 -4.46 5.63 11.81
C THR A 274 -4.37 4.43 10.84
N ARG A 275 -3.18 3.90 10.55
CA ARG A 275 -2.99 2.82 9.56
C ARG A 275 -3.42 1.47 10.15
N ARG A 276 -4.41 0.82 9.51
CA ARG A 276 -4.83 -0.56 9.78
C ARG A 276 -3.75 -1.56 9.37
N ALA A 277 -3.74 -2.72 10.02
CA ALA A 277 -2.92 -3.86 9.59
C ALA A 277 -3.22 -4.25 8.14
N ALA A 278 -2.20 -4.70 7.41
CA ALA A 278 -2.33 -5.17 6.03
C ALA A 278 -1.79 -6.60 5.95
N LYS A 279 -2.68 -7.56 5.67
CA LYS A 279 -2.38 -8.99 5.69
C LYS A 279 -2.77 -9.64 4.36
N MET A 280 -1.92 -10.51 3.82
CA MET A 280 -2.27 -11.44 2.74
C MET A 280 -2.35 -12.87 3.29
N VAL A 281 -3.43 -13.56 2.94
CA VAL A 281 -3.61 -14.99 3.18
C VAL A 281 -3.60 -15.67 1.83
N VAL A 282 -2.67 -16.61 1.61
CA VAL A 282 -2.59 -17.41 0.39
C VAL A 282 -2.94 -18.86 0.68
N VAL A 283 -3.76 -19.47 -0.19
CA VAL A 283 -4.08 -20.90 -0.15
C VAL A 283 -3.96 -21.49 -1.56
N ASN A 284 -3.34 -22.66 -1.69
CA ASN A 284 -3.18 -23.37 -2.95
C ASN A 284 -4.51 -24.04 -3.33
N ILE A 285 -4.80 -24.07 -4.63
CA ILE A 285 -6.06 -24.57 -5.19
C ILE A 285 -6.33 -26.06 -4.90
N ASP A 286 -5.32 -26.83 -4.48
CA ASP A 286 -5.40 -28.25 -4.11
C ASP A 286 -5.68 -28.49 -2.61
N HIS A 287 -5.84 -27.43 -1.80
CA HIS A 287 -6.00 -27.57 -0.36
C HIS A 287 -7.38 -28.20 0.00
N PRO A 288 -7.49 -29.09 1.01
CA PRO A 288 -8.77 -29.71 1.37
C PRO A 288 -9.89 -28.72 1.75
N ASP A 289 -9.53 -27.60 2.35
CA ASP A 289 -10.47 -26.55 2.78
C ASP A 289 -10.67 -25.45 1.71
N ILE A 290 -10.22 -25.64 0.47
CA ILE A 290 -10.21 -24.57 -0.56
C ILE A 290 -11.60 -24.04 -0.89
N GLU A 291 -12.62 -24.89 -0.93
CA GLU A 291 -13.99 -24.49 -1.24
C GLU A 291 -14.56 -23.54 -0.16
N GLU A 292 -14.30 -23.81 1.12
CA GLU A 292 -14.72 -22.93 2.23
C GLU A 292 -13.92 -21.62 2.21
N TYR A 293 -12.64 -21.69 1.87
CA TYR A 293 -11.78 -20.50 1.76
C TYR A 293 -12.26 -19.53 0.66
N ILE A 294 -12.62 -20.04 -0.52
CA ILE A 294 -13.14 -19.24 -1.63
C ILE A 294 -14.46 -18.55 -1.24
N ASP A 295 -15.37 -19.29 -0.62
CA ASP A 295 -16.69 -18.76 -0.22
C ASP A 295 -16.64 -17.84 1.00
N TRP A 296 -15.51 -17.79 1.72
CA TRP A 296 -15.44 -17.21 3.05
C TRP A 296 -15.97 -15.77 3.09
N LYS A 297 -15.41 -14.87 2.29
CA LYS A 297 -15.84 -13.46 2.27
C LYS A 297 -17.25 -13.30 1.72
N VAL A 298 -17.64 -14.07 0.69
CA VAL A 298 -19.00 -14.03 0.11
C VAL A 298 -20.05 -14.31 1.19
N VAL A 299 -19.84 -15.35 1.99
CA VAL A 299 -20.76 -15.73 3.08
C VAL A 299 -20.77 -14.66 4.18
N GLU A 300 -19.65 -14.00 4.46
CA GLU A 300 -19.58 -12.92 5.44
C GLU A 300 -20.30 -11.64 4.95
N GLU A 301 -20.21 -11.29 3.66
CA GLU A 301 -21.01 -10.21 3.06
C GLU A 301 -22.51 -10.49 3.15
N GLN A 302 -22.92 -11.73 2.89
CA GLN A 302 -24.32 -12.15 3.04
C GLN A 302 -24.82 -11.99 4.49
N LYS A 303 -23.96 -12.25 5.49
CA LYS A 303 -24.29 -12.01 6.91
C LYS A 303 -24.48 -10.51 7.18
N VAL A 304 -23.60 -9.65 6.68
CA VAL A 304 -23.74 -8.18 6.82
C VAL A 304 -25.06 -7.72 6.20
N ALA A 305 -25.37 -8.16 4.98
CA ALA A 305 -26.63 -7.82 4.32
C ALA A 305 -27.86 -8.24 5.15
N ALA A 306 -27.83 -9.45 5.73
CA ALA A 306 -28.90 -9.93 6.61
C ALA A 306 -29.03 -9.12 7.91
N LEU A 307 -27.91 -8.73 8.54
CA LEU A 307 -27.91 -7.89 9.75
C LEU A 307 -28.48 -6.49 9.47
N VAL A 308 -28.07 -5.87 8.36
CA VAL A 308 -28.56 -4.54 7.95
C VAL A 308 -30.05 -4.60 7.63
N ALA A 309 -30.49 -5.56 6.81
CA ALA A 309 -31.89 -5.71 6.46
C ALA A 309 -32.76 -6.02 7.69
N GLY A 310 -32.33 -6.98 8.52
CA GLY A 310 -33.05 -7.39 9.73
C GLY A 310 -33.17 -6.28 10.77
N SER A 311 -32.10 -5.51 11.00
CA SER A 311 -32.13 -4.41 11.97
C SER A 311 -33.04 -3.26 11.53
N LYS A 312 -33.03 -2.89 10.24
CA LYS A 312 -33.92 -1.84 9.70
C LYS A 312 -35.39 -2.27 9.68
N LEU A 313 -35.66 -3.54 9.36
CA LEU A 313 -37.03 -4.09 9.47
C LEU A 313 -37.49 -4.13 10.92
N ALA A 314 -36.64 -4.54 11.85
CA ALA A 314 -36.96 -4.54 13.28
C ALA A 314 -37.31 -3.12 13.76
N GLU A 315 -36.47 -2.11 13.51
CA GLU A 315 -36.75 -0.72 13.86
C GLU A 315 -38.11 -0.26 13.32
N LYS A 316 -38.35 -0.44 12.01
CA LYS A 316 -39.58 -0.03 11.36
C LYS A 316 -40.82 -0.67 11.99
N HIS A 317 -40.83 -1.99 12.12
CA HIS A 317 -42.02 -2.72 12.56
C HIS A 317 -42.24 -2.62 14.07
N LEU A 318 -41.18 -2.56 14.88
CA LEU A 318 -41.30 -2.33 16.32
C LEU A 318 -41.79 -0.91 16.63
N THR A 319 -41.34 0.09 15.86
CA THR A 319 -41.87 1.46 15.98
C THR A 319 -43.36 1.50 15.63
N ALA A 320 -43.78 0.76 14.59
CA ALA A 320 -45.20 0.65 14.25
C ALA A 320 -46.04 -0.04 15.34
N VAL A 321 -45.51 -1.09 15.99
CA VAL A 321 -46.16 -1.74 17.15
C VAL A 321 -46.32 -0.75 18.30
N LEU A 322 -45.27 0.02 18.63
CA LEU A 322 -45.34 1.04 19.68
C LEU A 322 -46.38 2.11 19.35
N ALA A 323 -46.35 2.62 18.11
CA ALA A 323 -47.30 3.62 17.63
C ALA A 323 -48.75 3.10 17.69
N ALA A 324 -48.99 1.83 17.35
CA ALA A 324 -50.31 1.23 17.41
C ALA A 324 -50.84 1.05 18.85
N CYS A 325 -49.95 0.87 19.84
CA CYS A 325 -50.33 0.92 21.25
C CYS A 325 -50.68 2.35 21.72
N ASN A 326 -49.92 3.34 21.25
CA ASN A 326 -50.02 4.73 21.74
C ASN A 326 -51.09 5.56 21.04
N ASN A 327 -51.35 5.32 19.75
CA ASN A 327 -52.31 6.05 18.91
C ASN A 327 -53.66 5.32 18.82
N TRP A 328 -54.05 4.67 19.91
CA TRP A 328 -55.31 3.92 20.03
C TRP A 328 -56.53 4.84 19.99
N ASP A 329 -57.59 4.43 19.30
CA ASP A 329 -58.84 5.20 19.09
C ASP A 329 -59.88 5.00 20.20
N GLY A 330 -59.68 4.04 21.11
CA GLY A 330 -60.51 3.83 22.30
C GLY A 330 -60.04 4.64 23.53
N ALA A 331 -60.51 4.27 24.72
CA ALA A 331 -60.18 4.98 25.96
C ALA A 331 -58.67 4.90 26.26
N ALA A 332 -58.03 6.06 26.42
CA ALA A 332 -56.58 6.19 26.59
C ALA A 332 -56.03 5.42 27.80
N ASP A 333 -56.82 5.27 28.87
CA ASP A 333 -56.43 4.58 30.12
C ASP A 333 -56.79 3.08 30.12
N SER A 334 -57.34 2.53 29.03
CA SER A 334 -57.72 1.12 28.97
C SER A 334 -56.51 0.22 28.69
N GLU A 335 -56.38 -0.87 29.45
CA GLU A 335 -55.43 -1.96 29.17
C GLU A 335 -55.69 -2.66 27.82
N ASP A 336 -56.89 -2.51 27.26
CA ASP A 336 -57.25 -3.07 25.95
C ASP A 336 -56.36 -2.55 24.81
N ARG A 337 -55.78 -1.35 24.96
CA ARG A 337 -54.84 -0.78 23.97
C ARG A 337 -53.59 -1.63 23.76
N PHE A 338 -53.23 -2.46 24.75
CA PHE A 338 -52.06 -3.35 24.73
C PHE A 338 -52.39 -4.79 24.34
N ALA A 339 -53.67 -5.07 24.06
CA ALA A 339 -54.14 -6.42 23.81
C ALA A 339 -54.50 -6.56 22.31
N PRO A 340 -53.72 -7.34 21.51
CA PRO A 340 -53.95 -7.44 20.06
C PRO A 340 -55.30 -8.04 19.65
N ARG A 341 -56.09 -8.61 20.57
CA ARG A 341 -57.45 -9.07 20.26
C ARG A 341 -58.46 -7.93 20.30
N GLN A 342 -58.19 -6.88 21.07
CA GLN A 342 -59.06 -5.74 21.34
C GLN A 342 -58.64 -4.52 20.53
N ASN A 343 -57.34 -4.36 20.24
CA ASN A 343 -56.80 -3.30 19.41
C ASN A 343 -56.49 -3.80 17.98
N PRO A 344 -57.33 -3.49 16.96
CA PRO A 344 -57.10 -3.95 15.59
C PRO A 344 -55.83 -3.37 14.94
N GLN A 345 -55.45 -2.13 15.28
CA GLN A 345 -54.23 -1.49 14.76
C GLN A 345 -52.98 -2.22 15.30
N LEU A 346 -52.98 -2.55 16.60
CA LEU A 346 -51.93 -3.36 17.21
C LEU A 346 -51.90 -4.77 16.62
N LYS A 347 -53.07 -5.39 16.40
CA LYS A 347 -53.17 -6.70 15.75
C LYS A 347 -52.50 -6.70 14.38
N GLU A 348 -52.79 -5.69 13.57
CA GLU A 348 -52.20 -5.53 12.25
C GLU A 348 -50.69 -5.31 12.32
N ALA A 349 -50.22 -4.42 13.20
CA ALA A 349 -48.79 -4.18 13.41
C ALA A 349 -48.04 -5.44 13.86
N VAL A 350 -48.63 -6.23 14.77
CA VAL A 350 -48.08 -7.51 15.24
C VAL A 350 -48.03 -8.54 14.10
N LEU A 351 -49.09 -8.66 13.30
CA LEU A 351 -49.10 -9.57 12.15
C LEU A 351 -48.08 -9.16 11.09
N SER A 352 -47.94 -7.85 10.84
CA SER A 352 -46.96 -7.30 9.91
C SER A 352 -45.51 -7.54 10.39
N ALA A 353 -45.23 -7.36 11.68
CA ALA A 353 -43.94 -7.66 12.28
C ALA A 353 -43.60 -9.16 12.17
N ARG A 354 -44.57 -10.05 12.44
CA ARG A 354 -44.40 -11.49 12.28
C ARG A 354 -44.18 -11.92 10.83
N ALA A 355 -44.85 -11.26 9.88
CA ALA A 355 -44.70 -11.54 8.45
C ALA A 355 -43.26 -11.31 7.96
N VAL A 356 -42.51 -10.42 8.62
CA VAL A 356 -41.08 -10.18 8.35
C VAL A 356 -40.14 -10.83 9.37
N MET A 357 -40.63 -11.86 10.09
CA MET A 357 -39.86 -12.68 11.03
C MET A 357 -39.32 -11.96 12.27
N ILE A 358 -39.95 -10.86 12.71
CA ILE A 358 -39.59 -10.24 14.00
C ILE A 358 -39.98 -11.19 15.15
N PRO A 359 -39.06 -11.53 16.08
CA PRO A 359 -39.37 -12.43 17.19
C PRO A 359 -40.46 -11.88 18.12
N ASP A 360 -41.35 -12.77 18.58
CA ASP A 360 -42.42 -12.42 19.51
C ASP A 360 -41.90 -11.83 20.83
N SER A 361 -40.69 -12.20 21.26
CA SER A 361 -40.06 -11.62 22.45
C SER A 361 -39.81 -10.12 22.31
N TYR A 362 -39.44 -9.64 21.11
CA TYR A 362 -39.25 -8.23 20.83
C TYR A 362 -40.59 -7.50 20.74
N ILE A 363 -41.57 -8.09 20.06
CA ILE A 363 -42.92 -7.52 19.95
C ILE A 363 -43.55 -7.33 21.34
N ASN A 364 -43.51 -8.37 22.17
CA ASN A 364 -44.04 -8.33 23.54
C ASN A 364 -43.30 -7.30 24.40
N LYS A 365 -41.98 -7.18 24.25
CA LYS A 365 -41.16 -6.16 24.93
C LYS A 365 -41.63 -4.74 24.58
N ILE A 366 -41.95 -4.47 23.31
CA ILE A 366 -42.43 -3.15 22.89
C ILE A 366 -43.83 -2.84 23.42
N ILE A 367 -44.72 -3.84 23.44
CA ILE A 367 -46.04 -3.69 24.06
C ILE A 367 -45.90 -3.35 25.56
N GLU A 368 -44.97 -4.00 26.25
CA GLU A 368 -44.67 -3.70 27.66
C GLU A 368 -44.09 -2.28 27.85
N PHE A 369 -43.22 -1.83 26.94
CA PHE A 369 -42.71 -0.45 26.94
C PHE A 369 -43.84 0.56 26.72
N ALA A 370 -44.76 0.29 25.80
CA ALA A 370 -45.95 1.12 25.65
C ALA A 370 -46.78 1.16 26.95
N ARG A 371 -46.92 0.01 27.66
CA ARG A 371 -47.59 -0.06 28.98
C ARG A 371 -46.91 0.80 30.03
N GLN A 372 -45.58 0.91 29.99
CA GLN A 372 -44.80 1.77 30.88
C GLN A 372 -44.79 3.27 30.48
N GLY A 373 -45.46 3.62 29.38
CA GLY A 373 -45.63 5.02 28.94
C GLY A 373 -44.56 5.52 27.96
N PHE A 374 -43.76 4.64 27.36
CA PHE A 374 -42.81 5.03 26.31
C PHE A 374 -43.53 5.39 25.00
N THR A 375 -43.20 6.56 24.44
CA THR A 375 -43.80 7.07 23.19
C THR A 375 -42.91 6.89 21.96
N GLU A 376 -41.61 6.70 22.17
CA GLU A 376 -40.60 6.49 21.15
C GLU A 376 -39.68 5.33 21.55
N ILE A 377 -39.09 4.68 20.55
CA ILE A 377 -38.05 3.68 20.75
C ILE A 377 -36.81 4.08 19.95
N SER A 378 -35.65 3.89 20.56
CA SER A 378 -34.38 3.92 19.84
C SER A 378 -33.96 2.48 19.59
N PHE A 379 -34.01 2.05 18.33
CA PHE A 379 -33.54 0.74 17.91
C PHE A 379 -32.25 0.90 17.11
N LYS A 380 -31.17 0.27 17.56
CA LYS A 380 -29.89 0.38 16.87
C LYS A 380 -29.98 -0.33 15.52
N THR A 381 -29.78 0.41 14.43
CA THR A 381 -29.67 -0.13 13.08
C THR A 381 -28.21 -0.24 12.66
N TYR A 382 -27.98 -1.08 11.65
CA TYR A 382 -26.70 -1.20 10.99
C TYR A 382 -26.78 -0.67 9.55
N ASP A 383 -25.62 -0.36 8.98
CA ASP A 383 -25.48 0.02 7.59
C ASP A 383 -24.35 -0.75 6.90
N THR A 384 -24.22 -0.51 5.60
CA THR A 384 -23.25 -1.16 4.71
C THR A 384 -22.00 -0.31 4.50
N ASP A 385 -21.75 0.74 5.30
CA ASP A 385 -20.44 1.39 5.28
C ASP A 385 -19.42 0.37 5.80
N TRP A 386 -18.24 0.31 5.18
CA TRP A 386 -17.24 -0.71 5.50
C TRP A 386 -16.64 -0.50 6.91
N ASP A 387 -16.79 0.69 7.49
CA ASP A 387 -16.41 1.01 8.86
C ASP A 387 -17.56 0.79 9.88
N SER A 388 -18.72 0.27 9.41
CA SER A 388 -19.89 0.06 10.24
C SER A 388 -19.69 -1.05 11.28
N GLU A 389 -20.49 -0.98 12.34
CA GLU A 389 -20.48 -2.02 13.36
C GLU A 389 -20.87 -3.41 12.81
N ALA A 390 -21.63 -3.50 11.72
CA ALA A 390 -21.95 -4.80 11.12
C ALA A 390 -20.69 -5.47 10.58
N TYR A 391 -19.83 -4.74 9.86
CA TYR A 391 -18.56 -5.26 9.37
C TYR A 391 -17.61 -5.65 10.51
N LEU A 392 -17.69 -4.98 11.67
CA LEU A 392 -16.94 -5.39 12.87
C LEU A 392 -17.40 -6.73 13.46
N THR A 393 -18.59 -7.25 13.14
CA THR A 393 -19.10 -8.52 13.68
C THR A 393 -18.79 -9.74 12.81
N VAL A 394 -18.41 -9.54 11.54
CA VAL A 394 -18.06 -10.61 10.59
C VAL A 394 -16.55 -10.83 10.50
N SER A 395 -16.13 -11.93 9.86
CA SER A 395 -14.73 -12.30 9.70
C SER A 395 -14.22 -12.12 8.27
N GLY A 396 -12.89 -12.19 8.09
CA GLY A 396 -12.23 -12.13 6.79
C GLY A 396 -12.04 -10.72 6.23
N GLN A 397 -12.36 -9.67 6.99
CA GLN A 397 -12.36 -8.28 6.52
C GLN A 397 -11.00 -7.57 6.70
N ASN A 398 -10.05 -8.19 7.41
CA ASN A 398 -8.75 -7.62 7.74
C ASN A 398 -7.60 -8.31 6.99
N SER A 399 -7.91 -9.10 5.96
CA SER A 399 -6.93 -9.66 5.03
C SER A 399 -7.39 -9.56 3.58
N ASN A 400 -6.41 -9.45 2.69
CA ASN A 400 -6.57 -9.83 1.29
C ASN A 400 -6.42 -11.36 1.21
N ASN A 401 -7.26 -11.99 0.41
CA ASN A 401 -7.26 -13.43 0.22
C ASN A 401 -6.86 -13.72 -1.24
N SER A 402 -6.00 -14.71 -1.46
CA SER A 402 -5.60 -15.12 -2.80
C SER A 402 -5.47 -16.63 -2.90
N VAL A 403 -5.91 -17.16 -4.03
CA VAL A 403 -5.72 -18.56 -4.39
C VAL A 403 -4.56 -18.70 -5.34
N ARG A 404 -3.69 -19.68 -5.07
CA ARG A 404 -2.60 -20.05 -5.97
C ARG A 404 -2.99 -21.19 -6.89
N VAL A 405 -2.89 -20.93 -8.19
CA VAL A 405 -3.24 -21.87 -9.27
C VAL A 405 -2.01 -22.22 -10.08
N SER A 406 -1.81 -23.51 -10.36
CA SER A 406 -0.72 -23.99 -11.21
C SER A 406 -1.15 -24.12 -12.67
N ASN A 407 -0.18 -24.25 -13.58
CA ASN A 407 -0.44 -24.51 -14.98
C ASN A 407 -1.22 -25.82 -15.19
N GLU A 408 -0.98 -26.84 -14.36
CA GLU A 408 -1.70 -28.12 -14.42
C GLU A 408 -3.18 -27.95 -14.07
N PHE A 409 -3.50 -27.13 -13.06
CA PHE A 409 -4.89 -26.82 -12.72
C PHE A 409 -5.58 -26.08 -13.87
N LEU A 410 -4.93 -25.04 -14.42
CA LEU A 410 -5.50 -24.27 -15.53
C LEU A 410 -5.69 -25.14 -16.78
N GLN A 411 -4.76 -26.05 -17.06
CA GLN A 411 -4.91 -27.04 -18.12
C GLN A 411 -6.11 -27.97 -17.85
N ALA A 412 -6.28 -28.45 -16.62
CA ALA A 412 -7.46 -29.24 -16.24
C ALA A 412 -8.78 -28.46 -16.41
N VAL A 413 -8.80 -27.14 -16.16
CA VAL A 413 -9.97 -26.28 -16.42
C VAL A 413 -10.29 -26.23 -17.93
N LEU A 414 -9.27 -26.01 -18.76
CA LEU A 414 -9.40 -25.96 -20.22
C LEU A 414 -9.90 -27.28 -20.80
N ASP A 415 -9.37 -28.39 -20.29
CA ASP A 415 -9.69 -29.74 -20.76
C ASP A 415 -10.99 -30.32 -20.16
N ASN A 416 -11.69 -29.57 -19.30
CA ASN A 416 -12.84 -30.05 -18.53
C ASN A 416 -12.53 -31.30 -17.69
N GLY A 417 -11.32 -31.35 -17.12
CA GLY A 417 -10.83 -32.43 -16.28
C GLY A 417 -11.28 -32.32 -14.81
N ASN A 418 -10.81 -33.29 -14.03
CA ASN A 418 -10.97 -33.32 -12.58
C ASN A 418 -9.73 -32.75 -11.87
N TRP A 419 -9.93 -32.30 -10.64
CA TRP A 419 -8.89 -31.82 -9.75
C TRP A 419 -9.01 -32.49 -8.38
N ASP A 420 -7.88 -32.91 -7.81
CA ASP A 420 -7.84 -33.60 -6.53
C ASP A 420 -7.43 -32.62 -5.41
N LEU A 421 -8.20 -32.63 -4.32
CA LEU A 421 -7.86 -31.93 -3.09
C LEU A 421 -7.03 -32.85 -2.19
N ILE A 422 -5.85 -32.42 -1.77
CA ILE A 422 -4.82 -33.29 -1.19
C ILE A 422 -4.62 -33.02 0.30
N ARG A 423 -4.75 -34.05 1.12
CA ARG A 423 -4.51 -33.98 2.58
C ARG A 423 -3.06 -33.67 2.91
N ARG A 424 -2.82 -32.82 3.91
CA ARG A 424 -1.45 -32.41 4.31
C ARG A 424 -0.78 -33.41 5.24
N THR A 425 -1.55 -34.25 5.93
CA THR A 425 -1.01 -35.22 6.90
C THR A 425 -0.49 -36.51 6.27
N ASP A 426 -1.08 -36.98 5.17
CA ASP A 426 -0.73 -38.27 4.53
C ASP A 426 -0.67 -38.24 3.00
N GLY A 427 -0.90 -37.08 2.36
CA GLY A 427 -0.83 -36.92 0.91
C GLY A 427 -1.96 -37.60 0.13
N LYS A 428 -2.98 -38.15 0.81
CA LYS A 428 -4.11 -38.80 0.12
C LYS A 428 -5.12 -37.78 -0.40
N VAL A 429 -5.85 -38.18 -1.43
CA VAL A 429 -6.99 -37.41 -1.94
C VAL A 429 -8.08 -37.35 -0.87
N SER A 430 -8.46 -36.13 -0.50
CA SER A 430 -9.62 -35.84 0.37
C SER A 430 -10.92 -35.86 -0.44
N LYS A 431 -10.91 -35.21 -1.61
CA LYS A 431 -12.06 -35.05 -2.50
C LYS A 431 -11.55 -34.81 -3.93
N THR A 432 -12.24 -35.34 -4.92
CA THR A 432 -12.04 -35.01 -6.34
C THR A 432 -13.21 -34.16 -6.80
N ILE A 433 -12.94 -33.09 -7.54
CA ILE A 433 -13.92 -32.11 -8.03
C ILE A 433 -13.69 -31.80 -9.50
N ALA A 434 -14.70 -31.30 -10.21
CA ALA A 434 -14.48 -30.79 -11.56
C ALA A 434 -13.64 -29.50 -11.49
N ALA A 435 -12.55 -29.43 -12.25
CA ALA A 435 -11.66 -28.26 -12.23
C ALA A 435 -12.41 -26.97 -12.64
N ARG A 436 -13.29 -27.08 -13.63
CA ARG A 436 -14.13 -25.97 -14.11
C ARG A 436 -15.10 -25.46 -13.05
N GLU A 437 -15.75 -26.34 -12.29
CA GLU A 437 -16.66 -25.92 -11.22
C GLU A 437 -15.91 -25.14 -10.13
N LEU A 438 -14.70 -25.58 -9.77
CA LEU A 438 -13.88 -24.85 -8.80
C LEU A 438 -13.43 -23.49 -9.36
N TRP A 439 -13.05 -23.42 -10.63
CA TRP A 439 -12.68 -22.16 -11.29
C TRP A 439 -13.85 -21.17 -11.36
N ASP A 440 -15.03 -21.65 -11.76
CA ASP A 440 -16.25 -20.83 -11.83
C ASP A 440 -16.60 -20.28 -10.44
N LYS A 441 -16.42 -21.09 -9.39
CA LYS A 441 -16.60 -20.66 -8.00
C LYS A 441 -15.64 -19.54 -7.58
N VAL A 442 -14.37 -19.61 -7.99
CA VAL A 442 -13.42 -18.51 -7.76
C VAL A 442 -13.87 -17.24 -8.49
N GLY A 443 -14.32 -17.38 -9.74
CA GLY A 443 -14.85 -16.25 -10.52
C GLY A 443 -16.09 -15.61 -9.90
N GLU A 444 -17.04 -16.41 -9.43
CA GLU A 444 -18.25 -15.94 -8.74
C GLU A 444 -17.91 -15.21 -7.45
N ALA A 445 -17.00 -15.76 -6.63
CA ALA A 445 -16.56 -15.12 -5.39
C ALA A 445 -15.86 -13.78 -5.66
N ALA A 446 -14.92 -13.74 -6.61
CA ALA A 446 -14.23 -12.52 -6.99
C ALA A 446 -15.20 -11.46 -7.54
N TRP A 447 -16.22 -11.84 -8.30
CA TRP A 447 -17.27 -10.92 -8.73
C TRP A 447 -18.13 -10.41 -7.57
N ALA A 448 -18.47 -11.29 -6.63
CA ALA A 448 -19.37 -10.96 -5.52
C ALA A 448 -18.72 -10.06 -4.46
N CYS A 449 -17.42 -10.24 -4.17
CA CYS A 449 -16.75 -9.54 -3.07
C CYS A 449 -15.29 -9.12 -3.34
N ALA A 450 -14.81 -9.18 -4.58
CA ALA A 450 -13.43 -8.86 -5.00
C ALA A 450 -12.34 -9.82 -4.49
N ASP A 451 -12.71 -10.92 -3.84
CA ASP A 451 -11.80 -11.95 -3.32
C ASP A 451 -12.34 -13.37 -3.60
N PRO A 452 -11.46 -14.39 -3.69
CA PRO A 452 -10.01 -14.28 -3.60
C PRO A 452 -9.38 -13.78 -4.91
N GLY A 453 -8.25 -13.08 -4.81
CA GLY A 453 -7.37 -12.81 -5.94
C GLY A 453 -6.71 -14.09 -6.48
N ILE A 454 -6.09 -13.99 -7.66
CA ILE A 454 -5.38 -15.11 -8.30
C ILE A 454 -3.88 -14.87 -8.30
N GLN A 455 -3.12 -15.91 -7.97
CA GLN A 455 -1.66 -15.94 -8.10
C GLN A 455 -1.24 -17.14 -8.95
N TYR A 456 -0.54 -16.89 -10.05
CA TYR A 456 -0.09 -17.92 -10.99
C TYR A 456 1.18 -18.61 -10.50
N ASP A 457 0.99 -19.72 -9.80
CA ASP A 457 2.00 -20.41 -9.03
C ASP A 457 3.21 -20.87 -9.87
N SER A 458 2.95 -21.49 -11.02
CA SER A 458 3.97 -21.96 -11.95
C SER A 458 4.76 -20.79 -12.56
N THR A 459 4.07 -19.79 -13.14
CA THR A 459 4.71 -18.62 -13.75
C THR A 459 5.61 -17.87 -12.77
N ILE A 460 5.15 -17.66 -11.53
CA ILE A 460 5.95 -16.99 -10.48
C ILE A 460 7.27 -17.73 -10.23
N ASN A 461 7.24 -19.07 -10.15
CA ASN A 461 8.44 -19.84 -9.88
C ASN A 461 9.34 -20.03 -11.12
N GLU A 462 8.78 -20.05 -12.33
CA GLU A 462 9.53 -20.10 -13.59
C GLU A 462 10.39 -18.85 -13.79
N TRP A 463 9.95 -17.69 -13.29
CA TRP A 463 10.70 -16.43 -13.28
C TRP A 463 11.54 -16.20 -12.00
N HIS A 464 11.61 -17.18 -11.11
CA HIS A 464 12.36 -17.03 -9.86
C HIS A 464 13.86 -16.96 -10.11
N THR A 465 14.51 -15.92 -9.56
CA THR A 465 15.96 -15.76 -9.61
C THR A 465 16.74 -16.66 -8.64
N CYS A 466 16.08 -17.21 -7.60
CA CYS A 466 16.73 -18.01 -6.56
C CYS A 466 16.06 -19.38 -6.24
N PRO A 467 15.66 -20.20 -7.24
CA PRO A 467 14.91 -21.43 -7.00
C PRO A 467 15.71 -22.51 -6.26
N ASN A 468 17.04 -22.47 -6.28
CA ASN A 468 17.87 -23.42 -5.53
C ASN A 468 17.90 -23.10 -4.03
N SER A 469 17.43 -21.91 -3.64
CA SER A 469 17.34 -21.47 -2.24
C SER A 469 15.98 -21.71 -1.61
N GLY A 470 14.99 -22.14 -2.39
CA GLY A 470 13.64 -22.39 -1.92
C GLY A 470 12.61 -21.98 -2.96
N ARG A 471 11.36 -22.27 -2.65
CA ARG A 471 10.23 -21.97 -3.50
C ARG A 471 9.59 -20.64 -3.08
N ILE A 472 9.11 -19.86 -4.03
CA ILE A 472 8.23 -18.72 -3.72
C ILE A 472 6.87 -19.32 -3.36
N ASN A 473 6.43 -19.15 -2.10
CA ASN A 473 5.17 -19.73 -1.61
C ASN A 473 4.03 -18.72 -1.48
N ALA A 474 4.34 -17.46 -1.21
CA ALA A 474 3.34 -16.41 -1.03
C ALA A 474 3.79 -15.08 -1.64
N SER A 475 2.99 -14.07 -1.42
CA SER A 475 3.30 -12.67 -1.70
C SER A 475 3.10 -11.82 -0.45
N ASN A 476 3.50 -10.55 -0.51
CA ASN A 476 3.07 -9.55 0.46
C ASN A 476 1.58 -9.15 0.23
N PRO A 477 1.01 -8.23 1.05
CA PRO A 477 -0.40 -7.80 0.97
C PRO A 477 -0.95 -7.37 -0.39
N CYS A 478 -0.16 -6.68 -1.22
CA CYS A 478 -0.65 -6.17 -2.50
C CYS A 478 -0.19 -7.02 -3.71
N SER A 479 0.37 -8.20 -3.44
CA SER A 479 0.79 -9.18 -4.45
C SER A 479 1.87 -8.72 -5.42
N GLU A 480 2.58 -7.65 -5.11
CA GLU A 480 3.65 -7.13 -5.95
C GLU A 480 5.00 -7.79 -5.63
N TYR A 481 5.28 -8.06 -4.35
CA TYR A 481 6.53 -8.69 -3.91
C TYR A 481 6.40 -10.21 -3.87
N MET A 482 7.17 -10.89 -4.72
CA MET A 482 7.17 -12.34 -4.91
C MET A 482 8.58 -12.90 -4.69
N PHE A 483 8.85 -13.40 -3.49
CA PHE A 483 10.15 -13.98 -3.18
C PHE A 483 10.04 -15.06 -2.09
N LEU A 484 11.17 -15.54 -1.60
CA LEU A 484 11.24 -16.57 -0.56
C LEU A 484 10.51 -16.16 0.72
N ASP A 485 9.99 -17.15 1.44
CA ASP A 485 9.42 -16.94 2.76
C ASP A 485 10.45 -16.36 3.74
N ASP A 486 9.95 -15.64 4.74
CA ASP A 486 10.74 -14.94 5.76
C ASP A 486 11.73 -13.95 5.13
N THR A 487 11.29 -13.21 4.12
CA THR A 487 12.05 -12.10 3.52
C THR A 487 11.24 -10.81 3.53
N ALA A 488 11.94 -9.68 3.39
CA ALA A 488 11.35 -8.36 3.36
C ALA A 488 11.77 -7.59 2.12
N CYS A 489 10.93 -6.65 1.70
CA CYS A 489 11.20 -5.75 0.59
C CYS A 489 10.94 -4.29 1.00
N ASN A 490 11.91 -3.44 0.69
CA ASN A 490 11.79 -1.98 0.76
C ASN A 490 11.52 -1.43 -0.64
N LEU A 491 10.68 -0.40 -0.72
CA LEU A 491 10.14 0.06 -2.00
C LEU A 491 10.43 1.53 -2.24
N ALA A 492 10.51 1.91 -3.50
CA ALA A 492 10.47 3.29 -3.95
C ALA A 492 9.71 3.39 -5.26
N SER A 493 9.17 4.56 -5.58
CA SER A 493 8.50 4.79 -6.85
C SER A 493 8.92 6.12 -7.44
N LEU A 494 9.26 6.11 -8.72
CA LEU A 494 9.51 7.29 -9.53
C LEU A 494 8.20 7.89 -10.06
N ASN A 495 8.08 9.22 -10.10
CA ASN A 495 6.94 9.88 -10.75
C ASN A 495 7.26 10.11 -12.23
N LEU A 496 6.64 9.34 -13.13
CA LEU A 496 6.95 9.40 -14.56
C LEU A 496 6.73 10.78 -15.21
N MET A 497 5.82 11.59 -14.67
CA MET A 497 5.58 12.94 -15.20
C MET A 497 6.78 13.88 -15.03
N ASN A 498 7.65 13.63 -14.05
CA ASN A 498 8.87 14.44 -13.84
C ASN A 498 9.98 14.11 -14.85
N PHE A 499 9.79 13.10 -15.70
CA PHE A 499 10.70 12.75 -16.79
C PHE A 499 10.10 13.05 -18.16
N ARG A 500 8.98 13.78 -18.24
CA ARG A 500 8.41 14.23 -19.50
C ARG A 500 9.24 15.39 -20.05
N SER A 501 9.71 15.25 -21.29
CA SER A 501 10.45 16.31 -21.99
C SER A 501 9.52 17.42 -22.48
N ASP A 502 10.08 18.60 -22.75
CA ASP A 502 9.31 19.76 -23.25
C ASP A 502 8.64 19.50 -24.61
N ASP A 503 9.24 18.64 -25.45
CA ASP A 503 8.70 18.21 -26.74
C ASP A 503 7.57 17.17 -26.63
N GLY A 504 7.23 16.74 -25.41
CA GLY A 504 6.21 15.75 -25.13
C GLY A 504 6.71 14.31 -25.01
N GLY A 505 8.00 14.05 -25.30
CA GLY A 505 8.65 12.76 -25.13
C GLY A 505 9.05 12.45 -23.69
N VAL A 506 10.03 11.56 -23.51
CA VAL A 506 10.59 11.18 -22.22
C VAL A 506 12.09 11.49 -22.18
N ASP A 507 12.54 12.15 -21.13
CA ASP A 507 13.96 12.33 -20.82
C ASP A 507 14.52 11.02 -20.27
N ILE A 508 14.97 10.16 -21.18
CA ILE A 508 15.50 8.84 -20.87
C ILE A 508 16.74 8.97 -19.96
N GLU A 509 17.63 9.94 -20.19
CA GLU A 509 18.85 10.07 -19.42
C GLU A 509 18.57 10.46 -17.96
N ALA A 510 17.65 11.41 -17.73
CA ALA A 510 17.20 11.76 -16.38
C ALA A 510 16.49 10.57 -15.71
N TYR A 511 15.71 9.80 -16.46
CA TYR A 511 15.03 8.61 -15.94
C TYR A 511 16.03 7.53 -15.52
N GLU A 512 17.00 7.17 -16.37
CA GLU A 512 18.04 6.20 -16.04
C GLU A 512 18.89 6.64 -14.84
N HIS A 513 19.21 7.94 -14.76
CA HIS A 513 19.94 8.51 -13.63
C HIS A 513 19.16 8.37 -12.31
N ALA A 514 17.86 8.69 -12.32
CA ALA A 514 17.01 8.51 -11.16
C ALA A 514 16.89 7.04 -10.77
N VAL A 515 16.67 6.13 -11.73
CA VAL A 515 16.62 4.69 -11.49
C VAL A 515 17.89 4.22 -10.79
N ARG A 516 19.06 4.59 -11.33
CA ARG A 516 20.36 4.26 -10.71
C ARG A 516 20.41 4.71 -9.24
N LEU A 517 20.14 5.99 -8.94
CA LEU A 517 20.27 6.50 -7.58
C LEU A 517 19.28 5.86 -6.61
N TRP A 518 18.03 5.65 -7.02
CA TRP A 518 17.04 4.99 -6.17
C TRP A 518 17.36 3.50 -5.95
N THR A 519 17.98 2.81 -6.90
CA THR A 519 18.50 1.45 -6.66
C THR A 519 19.55 1.45 -5.55
N VAL A 520 20.45 2.44 -5.52
CA VAL A 520 21.45 2.60 -4.45
C VAL A 520 20.79 2.89 -3.11
N VAL A 521 19.79 3.78 -3.07
CA VAL A 521 19.00 4.06 -1.86
C VAL A 521 18.39 2.78 -1.30
N LEU A 522 17.79 1.96 -2.16
CA LEU A 522 17.13 0.73 -1.74
C LEU A 522 18.15 -0.29 -1.22
N GLU A 523 19.30 -0.44 -1.87
CA GLU A 523 20.37 -1.33 -1.42
C GLU A 523 20.97 -0.90 -0.07
N ILE A 524 21.25 0.38 0.12
CA ILE A 524 21.70 0.94 1.41
C ILE A 524 20.64 0.71 2.49
N SER A 525 19.36 0.79 2.12
CA SER A 525 18.27 0.59 3.07
C SER A 525 18.21 -0.85 3.58
N VAL A 526 18.67 -1.85 2.82
CA VAL A 526 18.86 -3.23 3.32
C VAL A 526 19.96 -3.27 4.37
N LEU A 527 21.09 -2.59 4.11
CA LEU A 527 22.25 -2.56 5.00
C LEU A 527 21.96 -1.94 6.37
N MET A 528 21.16 -0.87 6.41
CA MET A 528 20.86 -0.15 7.65
C MET A 528 19.71 -0.75 8.48
N ALA A 529 18.94 -1.68 7.92
CA ALA A 529 17.67 -2.10 8.49
C ALA A 529 17.79 -3.05 9.69
N GLN A 530 16.79 -3.01 10.56
CA GLN A 530 16.46 -4.07 11.53
C GLN A 530 15.11 -4.72 11.22
N PHE A 531 14.91 -5.96 11.69
CA PHE A 531 13.78 -6.82 11.35
C PHE A 531 13.19 -7.50 12.60
N PRO A 532 11.89 -7.86 12.60
CA PRO A 532 11.18 -8.33 13.81
C PRO A 532 11.48 -9.79 14.21
N SER A 533 12.21 -10.53 13.37
CA SER A 533 12.65 -11.90 13.63
C SER A 533 14.05 -12.14 13.08
N ASP A 534 14.73 -13.12 13.68
CA ASP A 534 16.10 -13.52 13.31
C ASP A 534 16.16 -14.04 11.87
N ARG A 535 15.19 -14.87 11.50
CA ARG A 535 15.11 -15.44 10.15
C ARG A 535 14.92 -14.39 9.07
N ILE A 536 14.05 -13.40 9.32
CA ILE A 536 13.82 -12.31 8.37
C ILE A 536 15.08 -11.45 8.22
N ALA A 537 15.78 -11.16 9.32
CA ALA A 537 17.03 -10.42 9.26
C ALA A 537 18.09 -11.15 8.42
N GLU A 538 18.27 -12.45 8.67
CA GLU A 538 19.23 -13.29 7.96
C GLU A 538 18.93 -13.36 6.45
N LEU A 539 17.70 -13.73 6.07
CA LEU A 539 17.36 -13.94 4.66
C LEU A 539 17.26 -12.63 3.88
N SER A 540 16.76 -11.55 4.49
CA SER A 540 16.72 -10.23 3.84
C SER A 540 18.13 -9.70 3.58
N TYR A 541 19.09 -9.94 4.49
CA TYR A 541 20.50 -9.63 4.23
C TYR A 541 21.14 -10.57 3.20
N ARG A 542 20.80 -11.87 3.22
CA ARG A 542 21.36 -12.88 2.32
C ARG A 542 20.98 -12.66 0.86
N TYR A 543 19.75 -12.19 0.58
CA TYR A 543 19.24 -12.04 -0.79
C TYR A 543 19.07 -10.59 -1.25
N ARG A 544 19.00 -9.63 -0.31
CA ARG A 544 19.04 -8.19 -0.58
C ARG A 544 17.98 -7.76 -1.60
N THR A 545 16.74 -8.18 -1.41
CA THR A 545 15.65 -7.90 -2.34
C THR A 545 15.18 -6.44 -2.25
N LEU A 546 15.01 -5.81 -3.41
CA LEU A 546 14.58 -4.44 -3.56
C LEU A 546 13.27 -4.39 -4.35
N GLY A 547 12.59 -3.24 -4.29
CA GLY A 547 11.39 -2.97 -5.05
C GLY A 547 11.32 -1.55 -5.58
N LEU A 548 12.13 -1.23 -6.59
CA LEU A 548 11.99 0.00 -7.36
C LEU A 548 10.85 -0.12 -8.37
N GLY A 549 9.94 0.83 -8.35
CA GLY A 549 8.85 0.96 -9.30
C GLY A 549 8.68 2.38 -9.82
N TYR A 550 7.55 2.63 -10.46
CA TYR A 550 7.13 3.96 -10.86
C TYR A 550 5.62 4.15 -10.61
N ALA A 551 5.18 5.40 -10.72
CA ALA A 551 3.79 5.82 -10.67
C ALA A 551 3.46 6.75 -11.83
N ASN A 552 2.18 7.09 -11.97
CA ASN A 552 1.68 8.16 -12.82
C ASN A 552 1.82 7.89 -14.33
N ILE A 553 1.87 6.62 -14.76
CA ILE A 553 1.89 6.28 -16.18
C ILE A 553 0.61 6.72 -16.90
N GLY A 554 -0.54 6.63 -16.23
CA GLY A 554 -1.81 7.13 -16.75
C GLY A 554 -1.78 8.64 -16.97
N GLY A 555 -1.16 9.39 -16.05
CA GLY A 555 -0.88 10.81 -16.22
C GLY A 555 0.05 11.09 -17.39
N LEU A 556 1.15 10.34 -17.50
CA LEU A 556 2.10 10.48 -18.62
C LEU A 556 1.42 10.28 -19.97
N LEU A 557 0.74 9.14 -20.17
CA LEU A 557 0.04 8.83 -21.42
C LEU A 557 -1.04 9.85 -21.74
N MET A 558 -1.81 10.28 -20.73
CA MET A 558 -2.82 11.32 -20.89
C MET A 558 -2.20 12.64 -21.37
N SER A 559 -1.08 13.07 -20.77
CA SER A 559 -0.37 14.30 -21.16
C SER A 559 0.17 14.26 -22.61
N MET A 560 0.46 13.06 -23.10
CA MET A 560 0.90 12.78 -24.47
C MET A 560 -0.26 12.68 -25.46
N GLY A 561 -1.52 12.75 -25.00
CA GLY A 561 -2.70 12.52 -25.85
C GLY A 561 -2.85 11.06 -26.28
N ILE A 562 -2.21 10.13 -25.58
CA ILE A 562 -2.23 8.69 -25.88
C ILE A 562 -3.24 7.99 -24.98
N SER A 563 -4.12 7.18 -25.58
CA SER A 563 -5.09 6.39 -24.83
C SER A 563 -4.38 5.36 -23.95
N TYR A 564 -4.85 5.19 -22.72
CA TYR A 564 -4.33 4.16 -21.81
C TYR A 564 -4.49 2.75 -22.41
N ASP A 565 -5.65 2.47 -23.02
CA ASP A 565 -5.89 1.24 -23.78
C ASP A 565 -5.54 1.48 -25.26
N SER A 566 -4.25 1.41 -25.57
CA SER A 566 -3.72 1.49 -26.93
C SER A 566 -2.43 0.69 -27.06
N ASP A 567 -2.07 0.34 -28.29
CA ASP A 567 -0.79 -0.34 -28.57
C ASP A 567 0.39 0.59 -28.27
N GLU A 568 0.25 1.88 -28.56
CA GLU A 568 1.22 2.93 -28.23
C GLU A 568 1.44 3.02 -26.71
N GLY A 569 0.36 3.06 -25.94
CA GLY A 569 0.40 3.09 -24.48
C GLY A 569 1.07 1.85 -23.88
N ARG A 570 0.77 0.67 -24.42
CA ARG A 570 1.42 -0.60 -24.05
C ARG A 570 2.91 -0.59 -24.38
N ALA A 571 3.31 -0.10 -25.55
CA ALA A 571 4.70 -0.04 -25.99
C ALA A 571 5.54 0.93 -25.13
N ILE A 572 4.99 2.10 -24.79
CA ILE A 572 5.61 3.06 -23.87
C ILE A 572 5.78 2.44 -22.48
N GLY A 573 4.71 1.87 -21.92
CA GLY A 573 4.74 1.25 -20.59
C GLY A 573 5.73 0.09 -20.49
N ALA A 574 5.77 -0.77 -21.52
CA ALA A 574 6.73 -1.86 -21.62
C ALA A 574 8.17 -1.35 -21.71
N SER A 575 8.43 -0.31 -22.52
CA SER A 575 9.77 0.28 -22.66
C SER A 575 10.26 0.91 -21.36
N LEU A 576 9.44 1.73 -20.70
CA LEU A 576 9.80 2.37 -19.42
C LEU A 576 10.06 1.33 -18.33
N THR A 577 9.22 0.29 -18.24
CA THR A 577 9.41 -0.82 -17.30
C THR A 577 10.72 -1.57 -17.59
N ALA A 578 11.01 -1.84 -18.87
CA ALA A 578 12.23 -2.53 -19.28
C ALA A 578 13.49 -1.70 -18.99
N ILE A 579 13.48 -0.39 -19.26
CA ILE A 579 14.58 0.54 -18.91
C ILE A 579 14.81 0.52 -17.41
N MET A 580 13.76 0.72 -16.59
CA MET A 580 13.88 0.72 -15.14
C MET A 580 14.49 -0.59 -14.61
N CYS A 581 13.97 -1.73 -15.06
CA CYS A 581 14.45 -3.03 -14.61
C CYS A 581 15.88 -3.32 -15.05
N GLY A 582 16.20 -3.08 -16.33
CA GLY A 582 17.55 -3.26 -16.88
C GLY A 582 18.58 -2.37 -16.20
N ILE A 583 18.31 -1.07 -16.03
CA ILE A 583 19.24 -0.14 -15.37
C ILE A 583 19.39 -0.46 -13.88
N SER A 584 18.33 -0.91 -13.21
CA SER A 584 18.40 -1.33 -11.81
C SER A 584 19.28 -2.59 -11.64
N TYR A 585 19.13 -3.60 -12.50
CA TYR A 585 20.02 -4.77 -12.48
C TYR A 585 21.45 -4.45 -12.92
N ALA A 586 21.65 -3.56 -13.89
CA ALA A 586 22.98 -3.08 -14.28
C ALA A 586 23.67 -2.37 -13.10
N THR A 587 22.94 -1.53 -12.37
CA THR A 587 23.45 -0.86 -11.15
C THR A 587 23.75 -1.88 -10.05
N SER A 588 22.91 -2.90 -9.90
CA SER A 588 23.16 -4.00 -8.97
C SER A 588 24.43 -4.81 -9.32
N ALA A 589 24.67 -5.06 -10.61
CA ALA A 589 25.88 -5.75 -11.07
C ALA A 589 27.14 -4.89 -10.90
N GLU A 590 27.04 -3.58 -11.09
CA GLU A 590 28.13 -2.65 -10.79
C GLU A 590 28.49 -2.64 -9.30
N MET A 591 27.49 -2.54 -8.42
CA MET A 591 27.71 -2.68 -6.97
C MET A 591 28.33 -4.03 -6.61
N ALA A 592 27.96 -5.11 -7.31
CA ALA A 592 28.57 -6.42 -7.10
C ALA A 592 30.05 -6.47 -7.50
N GLY A 593 30.47 -5.68 -8.51
CA GLY A 593 31.87 -5.57 -8.91
C GLY A 593 32.77 -4.98 -7.82
N GLU A 594 32.22 -4.13 -6.95
CA GLU A 594 32.95 -3.49 -5.85
C GLU A 594 32.75 -4.21 -4.51
N GLN A 595 31.51 -4.62 -4.20
CA GLN A 595 31.09 -5.13 -2.89
C GLN A 595 30.88 -6.66 -2.86
N GLY A 596 31.03 -7.32 -4.00
CA GLY A 596 30.62 -8.70 -4.21
C GLY A 596 29.10 -8.86 -4.41
N PRO A 597 28.66 -9.94 -5.07
CA PRO A 597 27.24 -10.24 -5.23
C PRO A 597 26.56 -10.53 -3.89
N PHE A 598 25.22 -10.62 -3.86
CA PHE A 598 24.51 -11.02 -2.64
C PHE A 598 25.00 -12.40 -2.15
N PRO A 599 25.04 -12.66 -0.83
CA PRO A 599 25.60 -13.90 -0.29
C PRO A 599 25.00 -15.19 -0.87
N GLY A 600 23.70 -15.20 -1.21
CA GLY A 600 23.03 -16.34 -1.85
C GLY A 600 23.24 -16.50 -3.37
N TYR A 601 24.07 -15.67 -4.02
CA TYR A 601 24.20 -15.65 -5.48
C TYR A 601 24.86 -16.91 -6.02
N GLY A 602 25.91 -17.42 -5.38
CA GLY A 602 26.66 -18.58 -5.86
C GLY A 602 25.77 -19.81 -6.10
N ASP A 603 24.81 -20.04 -5.20
CA ASP A 603 23.85 -21.15 -5.29
C ASP A 603 22.86 -20.98 -6.46
N ASN A 604 22.67 -19.76 -6.96
CA ASN A 604 21.62 -19.41 -7.92
C ASN A 604 22.13 -18.72 -9.19
N ALA A 605 23.45 -18.62 -9.39
CA ALA A 605 24.03 -17.80 -10.46
C ALA A 605 23.49 -18.16 -11.86
N ASN A 606 23.38 -19.46 -12.16
CA ASN A 606 22.86 -19.94 -13.44
C ASN A 606 21.37 -19.58 -13.63
N GLU A 607 20.56 -19.71 -12.58
CA GLU A 607 19.13 -19.44 -12.61
C GLU A 607 18.85 -17.93 -12.70
N MET A 608 19.63 -17.13 -11.99
CA MET A 608 19.55 -15.69 -12.11
C MET A 608 19.91 -15.24 -13.53
N LEU A 609 21.02 -15.73 -14.10
CA LEU A 609 21.40 -15.40 -15.48
C LEU A 609 20.37 -15.88 -16.51
N ARG A 610 19.71 -17.02 -16.28
CA ARG A 610 18.57 -17.48 -17.08
C ARG A 610 17.45 -16.44 -17.12
N VAL A 611 17.04 -15.94 -15.95
CA VAL A 611 16.02 -14.88 -15.84
C VAL A 611 16.45 -13.59 -16.54
N MET A 612 17.73 -13.17 -16.39
CA MET A 612 18.24 -11.96 -17.05
C MET A 612 18.26 -12.09 -18.57
N ARG A 613 18.64 -13.26 -19.10
CA ARG A 613 18.55 -13.55 -20.54
C ARG A 613 17.11 -13.52 -21.02
N ASN A 614 16.16 -14.08 -20.27
CA ASN A 614 14.73 -14.02 -20.62
C ASN A 614 14.19 -12.59 -20.67
N HIS A 615 14.52 -11.75 -19.69
CA HIS A 615 14.14 -10.34 -19.75
C HIS A 615 14.78 -9.59 -20.91
N ARG A 616 16.06 -9.88 -21.22
CA ARG A 616 16.71 -9.34 -22.41
C ARG A 616 15.97 -9.73 -23.68
N ARG A 617 15.61 -11.01 -23.87
CA ARG A 617 14.80 -11.46 -25.02
C ARG A 617 13.46 -10.71 -25.11
N ALA A 618 12.77 -10.52 -23.99
CA ALA A 618 11.54 -9.73 -23.92
C ALA A 618 11.74 -8.26 -24.34
N ALA A 619 12.83 -7.61 -23.91
CA ALA A 619 13.16 -6.24 -24.33
C ALA A 619 13.50 -6.14 -25.84
N TYR A 620 14.00 -7.21 -26.43
CA TYR A 620 14.20 -7.32 -27.88
C TYR A 620 12.90 -7.63 -28.65
N GLY A 621 11.81 -7.98 -27.96
CA GLY A 621 10.53 -8.34 -28.57
C GLY A 621 10.51 -9.74 -29.18
N GLU A 622 11.38 -10.65 -28.70
CA GLU A 622 11.41 -12.04 -29.17
C GLU A 622 10.13 -12.79 -28.77
N GLN A 623 9.62 -13.65 -29.65
CA GLN A 623 8.38 -14.43 -29.40
C GLN A 623 8.67 -15.83 -28.85
N ASP A 624 9.90 -16.31 -29.03
CA ASP A 624 10.37 -17.63 -28.65
C ASP A 624 11.81 -17.56 -28.09
N GLY A 625 12.41 -18.71 -27.77
CA GLY A 625 13.79 -18.78 -27.26
C GLY A 625 13.93 -18.56 -25.75
N TYR A 626 12.84 -18.33 -25.02
CA TYR A 626 12.82 -18.23 -23.56
C TYR A 626 13.27 -19.54 -22.88
N GLU A 627 14.06 -19.41 -21.83
CA GLU A 627 14.63 -20.54 -21.09
C GLU A 627 13.78 -20.87 -19.86
N GLY A 628 13.23 -22.08 -19.80
CA GLY A 628 12.53 -22.59 -18.62
C GLY A 628 11.19 -21.92 -18.34
N LEU A 629 10.51 -21.43 -19.38
CA LEU A 629 9.14 -20.90 -19.29
C LEU A 629 8.17 -21.86 -20.00
N ALA A 630 7.05 -22.16 -19.36
CA ALA A 630 5.96 -22.91 -20.00
C ALA A 630 5.07 -22.01 -20.85
N ILE A 631 4.94 -20.73 -20.46
CA ILE A 631 4.15 -19.71 -21.15
C ILE A 631 5.06 -18.51 -21.43
N ASN A 632 5.24 -18.18 -22.71
CA ASN A 632 6.05 -17.03 -23.12
C ASN A 632 5.34 -15.71 -22.77
N PRO A 633 6.09 -14.66 -22.37
CA PRO A 633 5.51 -13.34 -22.11
C PRO A 633 5.04 -12.67 -23.40
N VAL A 634 4.19 -11.65 -23.26
CA VAL A 634 3.77 -10.80 -24.39
C VAL A 634 4.98 -9.99 -24.88
N PRO A 635 5.31 -10.02 -26.19
CA PRO A 635 6.49 -9.35 -26.73
C PRO A 635 6.32 -7.83 -26.77
N LEU A 636 7.43 -7.10 -26.53
CA LEU A 636 7.50 -5.66 -26.81
C LEU A 636 7.52 -5.40 -28.32
N VAL A 637 6.47 -4.77 -28.83
CA VAL A 637 6.37 -4.40 -30.25
C VAL A 637 6.90 -2.98 -30.45
N ALA A 638 8.18 -2.87 -30.80
CA ALA A 638 8.85 -1.57 -30.92
C ALA A 638 8.22 -0.63 -31.97
N ALA A 639 7.58 -1.18 -33.00
CA ALA A 639 6.92 -0.41 -34.05
C ALA A 639 5.67 0.34 -33.55
N ASP A 640 5.08 -0.10 -32.45
CA ASP A 640 3.90 0.53 -31.85
C ASP A 640 4.30 1.73 -30.98
N SER A 641 5.58 1.88 -30.64
CA SER A 641 6.04 3.03 -29.86
C SER A 641 6.11 4.28 -30.75
N PRO A 642 5.42 5.39 -30.41
CA PRO A 642 5.58 6.67 -31.12
C PRO A 642 6.95 7.31 -30.87
N TYR A 643 7.68 6.86 -29.84
CA TYR A 643 9.03 7.30 -29.49
C TYR A 643 10.02 6.15 -29.75
N ALA A 644 10.78 6.25 -30.83
CA ALA A 644 11.65 5.16 -31.30
C ALA A 644 12.88 4.90 -30.41
N ASP A 645 13.29 5.90 -29.64
CA ASP A 645 14.37 5.85 -28.66
C ASP A 645 14.04 5.01 -27.43
N LEU A 646 12.77 4.97 -26.99
CA LEU A 646 12.33 4.19 -25.84
C LEU A 646 12.63 2.68 -25.97
N PRO A 647 12.21 1.97 -27.04
CA PRO A 647 12.60 0.56 -27.23
C PRO A 647 14.11 0.36 -27.39
N VAL A 648 14.84 1.33 -27.94
CA VAL A 648 16.30 1.26 -28.09
C VAL A 648 16.99 1.32 -26.73
N ALA A 649 16.57 2.26 -25.87
CA ALA A 649 17.07 2.36 -24.50
C ALA A 649 16.71 1.12 -23.68
N ALA A 650 15.50 0.57 -23.84
CA ALA A 650 15.11 -0.68 -23.19
C ALA A 650 16.05 -1.85 -23.53
N ARG A 651 16.44 -2.01 -24.80
CA ARG A 651 17.41 -3.03 -25.23
C ARG A 651 18.80 -2.78 -24.63
N ALA A 652 19.27 -1.54 -24.71
CA ALA A 652 20.58 -1.15 -24.18
C ALA A 652 20.69 -1.39 -22.66
N ALA A 653 19.63 -1.09 -21.91
CA ALA A 653 19.57 -1.34 -20.48
C ALA A 653 19.75 -2.83 -20.14
N TRP A 654 19.10 -3.73 -20.88
CA TRP A 654 19.20 -5.17 -20.66
C TRP A 654 20.50 -5.79 -21.20
N ASP A 655 21.06 -5.26 -22.30
CA ASP A 655 22.40 -5.64 -22.75
C ASP A 655 23.42 -5.34 -21.66
N LYS A 656 23.37 -4.12 -21.09
CA LYS A 656 24.26 -3.70 -20.01
C LYS A 656 24.05 -4.52 -18.73
N ALA A 657 22.80 -4.81 -18.37
CA ALA A 657 22.47 -5.62 -17.19
C ALA A 657 23.10 -7.02 -17.29
N LEU A 658 22.92 -7.68 -18.45
CA LEU A 658 23.46 -9.02 -18.69
C LEU A 658 24.99 -9.01 -18.74
N GLU A 659 25.60 -8.09 -19.51
CA GLU A 659 27.06 -7.99 -19.66
C GLU A 659 27.75 -7.80 -18.29
N LEU A 660 27.28 -6.86 -17.48
CA LEU A 660 27.84 -6.61 -16.15
C LEU A 660 27.57 -7.78 -15.20
N GLY A 661 26.38 -8.37 -15.27
CA GLY A 661 25.99 -9.49 -14.43
C GLY A 661 26.78 -10.77 -14.70
N GLU A 662 27.10 -11.06 -15.96
CA GLU A 662 28.00 -12.18 -16.31
C GLU A 662 29.40 -11.99 -15.74
N LYS A 663 29.87 -10.74 -15.70
CA LYS A 663 31.21 -10.39 -15.23
C LYS A 663 31.34 -10.34 -13.71
N HIS A 664 30.32 -9.83 -13.01
CA HIS A 664 30.40 -9.46 -11.59
C HIS A 664 29.40 -10.19 -10.70
N GLY A 665 28.40 -10.86 -11.28
CA GLY A 665 27.19 -11.26 -10.57
C GLY A 665 26.32 -10.05 -10.23
N TYR A 666 25.38 -10.23 -9.31
CA TYR A 666 24.43 -9.18 -8.91
C TYR A 666 24.43 -8.97 -7.41
N ARG A 667 24.28 -7.73 -6.97
CA ARG A 667 24.22 -7.37 -5.55
C ARG A 667 22.85 -7.67 -4.94
N ASN A 668 21.82 -7.84 -5.76
CA ASN A 668 20.42 -7.95 -5.33
C ASN A 668 19.73 -9.08 -6.10
N ALA A 669 19.07 -10.00 -5.39
CA ALA A 669 18.33 -11.11 -6.03
C ALA A 669 17.08 -10.63 -6.80
N GLN A 670 16.49 -9.53 -6.34
CA GLN A 670 15.35 -8.84 -6.96
C GLN A 670 15.57 -7.33 -6.85
N THR A 671 15.28 -6.57 -7.90
CA THR A 671 15.58 -5.13 -7.95
C THR A 671 14.34 -4.24 -8.13
N THR A 672 13.33 -4.71 -8.85
CA THR A 672 12.17 -3.89 -9.22
C THR A 672 10.83 -4.55 -8.89
N VAL A 673 9.84 -3.70 -8.62
CA VAL A 673 8.44 -4.09 -8.46
C VAL A 673 7.55 -2.88 -8.68
N ILE A 674 6.34 -3.08 -9.22
CA ILE A 674 5.35 -2.01 -9.34
C ILE A 674 4.34 -2.16 -8.21
N ALA A 675 4.46 -1.29 -7.20
CA ALA A 675 3.59 -1.30 -6.02
C ALA A 675 2.44 -0.29 -6.15
N PRO A 676 1.31 -0.50 -5.44
CA PRO A 676 0.30 0.54 -5.29
C PRO A 676 0.87 1.76 -4.56
N THR A 677 0.72 2.94 -5.15
CA THR A 677 1.30 4.19 -4.62
C THR A 677 0.29 5.07 -3.88
N GLY A 678 -0.69 4.49 -3.19
CA GLY A 678 -1.86 5.23 -2.69
C GLY A 678 -1.57 6.44 -1.77
N THR A 679 -0.53 6.42 -0.93
CA THR A 679 -0.13 7.61 -0.14
C THR A 679 1.04 8.36 -0.77
N ILE A 680 2.06 7.64 -1.26
CA ILE A 680 3.26 8.28 -1.82
C ILE A 680 2.97 8.98 -3.16
N GLY A 681 2.00 8.50 -3.93
CA GLY A 681 1.53 9.19 -5.14
C GLY A 681 0.95 10.56 -4.81
N LEU A 682 0.27 10.72 -3.66
CA LEU A 682 -0.27 12.00 -3.24
C LEU A 682 0.82 12.98 -2.78
N VAL A 683 1.86 12.49 -2.10
CA VAL A 683 2.99 13.35 -1.73
C VAL A 683 3.87 13.71 -2.95
N MET A 684 3.83 12.90 -4.01
CA MET A 684 4.49 13.19 -5.29
C MET A 684 3.61 13.97 -6.28
N ASP A 685 2.40 14.38 -5.89
CA ASP A 685 1.43 15.02 -6.78
C ASP A 685 1.11 14.23 -8.07
N CYS A 686 1.10 12.90 -7.98
CA CYS A 686 0.67 12.05 -9.09
C CYS A 686 -0.84 12.17 -9.33
N ASP A 687 -1.23 12.33 -10.60
CA ASP A 687 -2.64 12.29 -11.01
C ASP A 687 -3.20 10.86 -11.00
N THR A 688 -2.36 9.87 -11.37
CA THR A 688 -2.68 8.43 -11.29
C THR A 688 -1.70 7.68 -10.38
N THR A 689 -2.18 6.61 -9.74
CA THR A 689 -1.40 5.84 -8.76
C THR A 689 -0.80 4.59 -9.39
N GLY A 690 0.49 4.32 -9.18
CA GLY A 690 1.18 3.16 -9.73
C GLY A 690 1.02 3.07 -11.26
N ILE A 691 0.59 1.89 -11.73
CA ILE A 691 0.18 1.63 -13.11
C ILE A 691 -1.33 1.72 -13.31
N GLU A 692 -2.08 2.32 -12.39
CA GLU A 692 -3.53 2.43 -12.59
C GLU A 692 -3.84 3.58 -13.57
N PRO A 693 -4.84 3.41 -14.46
CA PRO A 693 -5.43 4.53 -15.15
C PRO A 693 -6.11 5.48 -14.14
N ASP A 694 -6.45 6.68 -14.57
CA ASP A 694 -7.22 7.56 -13.70
C ASP A 694 -8.64 6.99 -13.50
N PHE A 695 -9.03 6.80 -12.24
CA PHE A 695 -10.36 6.31 -11.88
C PHE A 695 -11.45 7.34 -12.21
N ALA A 696 -11.17 8.62 -11.98
CA ALA A 696 -12.08 9.73 -12.27
C ALA A 696 -11.32 11.06 -12.32
N LEU A 697 -11.73 11.96 -13.23
CA LEU A 697 -11.08 13.27 -13.39
C LEU A 697 -11.30 14.20 -12.18
N VAL A 698 -12.39 14.00 -11.44
CA VAL A 698 -12.69 14.71 -10.18
C VAL A 698 -13.04 13.67 -9.11
N LYS A 699 -12.27 13.70 -8.03
CA LYS A 699 -12.34 12.71 -6.94
C LYS A 699 -12.63 13.42 -5.62
N PHE A 700 -13.53 12.87 -4.80
CA PHE A 700 -13.79 13.36 -3.44
C PHE A 700 -13.28 12.33 -2.43
N LYS A 701 -12.21 12.68 -1.73
CA LYS A 701 -11.61 11.80 -0.73
C LYS A 701 -12.19 12.09 0.65
N LYS A 702 -12.92 11.13 1.21
CA LYS A 702 -13.36 11.15 2.61
C LYS A 702 -12.14 10.99 3.53
N LEU A 703 -11.98 11.87 4.51
CA LEU A 703 -10.89 11.78 5.49
C LEU A 703 -11.28 10.86 6.67
N ALA A 704 -10.29 10.24 7.31
CA ALA A 704 -10.51 9.49 8.56
C ALA A 704 -10.82 10.49 9.70
N GLY A 705 -12.07 10.51 10.17
CA GLY A 705 -12.66 11.57 10.99
C GLY A 705 -13.85 12.27 10.32
N GLY A 706 -13.96 12.12 8.99
CA GLY A 706 -14.99 12.70 8.13
C GLY A 706 -14.54 14.02 7.49
N GLY A 707 -15.39 14.59 6.63
CA GLY A 707 -15.02 15.67 5.69
C GLY A 707 -14.54 15.13 4.34
N TYR A 708 -14.49 15.98 3.31
CA TYR A 708 -14.09 15.62 1.95
C TYR A 708 -12.99 16.54 1.41
N PHE A 709 -12.02 15.95 0.72
CA PHE A 709 -11.02 16.67 -0.07
C PHE A 709 -11.29 16.46 -1.57
N LYS A 710 -11.42 17.54 -2.35
CA LYS A 710 -11.61 17.47 -3.81
C LYS A 710 -10.25 17.41 -4.51
N ILE A 711 -9.98 16.32 -5.22
CA ILE A 711 -8.79 16.13 -6.04
C ILE A 711 -9.21 16.25 -7.50
N ILE A 712 -8.58 17.15 -8.25
CA ILE A 712 -8.83 17.38 -9.67
C ILE A 712 -7.59 16.92 -10.43
N ASN A 713 -7.79 16.15 -11.50
CA ASN A 713 -6.72 15.76 -12.40
C ASN A 713 -6.14 17.00 -13.08
N ARG A 714 -4.83 17.24 -12.89
CA ARG A 714 -4.13 18.45 -13.38
C ARG A 714 -3.57 18.26 -14.79
N THR A 715 -3.57 17.03 -15.29
CA THR A 715 -3.07 16.67 -16.62
C THR A 715 -4.09 16.93 -17.74
N VAL A 716 -5.39 17.00 -17.44
CA VAL A 716 -6.44 17.22 -18.46
C VAL A 716 -6.17 18.45 -19.36
N PRO A 717 -5.82 19.64 -18.84
CA PRO A 717 -5.50 20.79 -19.69
C PRO A 717 -4.30 20.55 -20.61
N VAL A 718 -3.28 19.85 -20.13
CA VAL A 718 -2.09 19.48 -20.92
C VAL A 718 -2.47 18.54 -22.05
N ALA A 719 -3.27 17.52 -21.74
CA ALA A 719 -3.78 16.57 -22.74
C ALA A 719 -4.57 17.26 -23.84
N LEU A 720 -5.50 18.16 -23.48
CA LEU A 720 -6.30 18.90 -24.44
C LEU A 720 -5.44 19.83 -25.32
N ALA A 721 -4.42 20.47 -24.74
CA ALA A 721 -3.47 21.27 -25.52
C ALA A 721 -2.70 20.40 -26.53
N THR A 722 -2.20 19.22 -26.11
CA THR A 722 -1.54 18.25 -27.00
C THR A 722 -2.46 17.79 -28.14
N LEU A 723 -3.75 17.63 -27.86
CA LEU A 723 -4.77 17.26 -28.86
C LEU A 723 -5.20 18.43 -29.77
N GLY A 724 -4.64 19.64 -29.58
CA GLY A 724 -4.87 20.80 -30.45
C GLY A 724 -6.10 21.65 -30.08
N TYR A 725 -6.64 21.51 -28.86
CA TYR A 725 -7.72 22.38 -28.39
C TYR A 725 -7.20 23.78 -28.07
N THR A 726 -8.01 24.79 -28.35
CA THR A 726 -7.69 26.20 -28.02
C THR A 726 -7.84 26.48 -26.52
N GLU A 727 -7.16 27.49 -25.99
CA GLU A 727 -7.25 27.89 -24.57
C GLU A 727 -8.69 28.17 -24.11
N ASN A 728 -9.57 28.67 -25.00
CA ASN A 728 -10.98 28.87 -24.67
C ASN A 728 -11.71 27.54 -24.50
N GLN A 729 -11.51 26.60 -25.42
CA GLN A 729 -12.12 25.27 -25.33
C GLN A 729 -11.61 24.52 -24.09
N ILE A 730 -10.32 24.61 -23.79
CA ILE A 730 -9.73 24.00 -22.60
C ILE A 730 -10.40 24.54 -21.34
N ARG A 731 -10.51 25.88 -21.21
CA ARG A 731 -11.17 26.51 -20.06
C ARG A 731 -12.64 26.13 -19.94
N ASP A 732 -13.36 26.01 -21.05
CA ASP A 732 -14.77 25.61 -21.03
C ASP A 732 -14.94 24.15 -20.59
N ILE A 733 -14.09 23.25 -21.08
CA ILE A 733 -14.08 21.83 -20.68
C ILE A 733 -13.70 21.67 -19.20
N GLU A 734 -12.68 22.39 -18.75
CA GLU A 734 -12.24 22.39 -17.35
C GLU A 734 -13.38 22.85 -16.43
N LYS A 735 -14.04 23.96 -16.74
CA LYS A 735 -15.19 24.47 -15.99
C LYS A 735 -16.36 23.48 -15.99
N TYR A 736 -16.61 22.81 -17.10
CA TYR A 736 -17.65 21.79 -17.19
C TYR A 736 -17.34 20.59 -16.29
N ALA A 737 -16.10 20.10 -16.31
CA ALA A 737 -15.68 18.92 -15.54
C ALA A 737 -15.54 19.20 -14.03
N VAL A 738 -14.91 20.31 -13.67
CA VAL A 738 -14.65 20.70 -12.28
C VAL A 738 -15.90 21.30 -11.62
N GLY A 739 -16.77 21.91 -12.41
CA GLY A 739 -17.84 22.78 -11.92
C GLY A 739 -17.35 24.21 -11.74
N HIS A 740 -18.27 25.17 -11.85
CA HIS A 740 -17.93 26.60 -11.89
C HIS A 740 -17.35 27.11 -10.56
N GLY A 741 -17.65 26.44 -9.44
CA GLY A 741 -17.22 26.88 -8.10
C GLY A 741 -17.85 28.21 -7.66
N THR A 742 -18.76 28.76 -8.48
CA THR A 742 -19.46 30.02 -8.29
C THR A 742 -20.86 29.90 -8.91
N LEU A 743 -21.83 30.61 -8.35
CA LEU A 743 -23.14 30.83 -8.96
C LEU A 743 -23.17 32.10 -9.84
N VAL A 744 -22.08 32.86 -9.88
CA VAL A 744 -21.95 34.02 -10.78
C VAL A 744 -22.00 33.55 -12.22
N GLY A 745 -22.99 34.04 -12.97
CA GLY A 745 -23.22 33.65 -14.37
C GLY A 745 -23.88 32.27 -14.54
N SER A 746 -24.36 31.65 -13.46
CA SER A 746 -25.18 30.43 -13.53
C SER A 746 -26.46 30.68 -14.33
N PRO A 747 -26.79 29.84 -15.34
CA PRO A 747 -27.98 30.03 -16.16
C PRO A 747 -29.27 29.57 -15.48
N SER A 748 -29.19 28.89 -14.33
CA SER A 748 -30.33 28.25 -13.67
C SER A 748 -30.64 28.81 -12.28
N ILE A 749 -29.61 29.12 -11.48
CA ILE A 749 -29.76 29.69 -10.13
C ILE A 749 -28.78 30.85 -10.02
N THR A 750 -29.29 32.09 -10.09
CA THR A 750 -28.50 33.31 -9.95
C THR A 750 -28.45 33.81 -8.50
N HIS A 751 -27.55 34.74 -8.19
CA HIS A 751 -27.56 35.44 -6.89
C HIS A 751 -28.87 36.16 -6.64
N ASP A 752 -29.48 36.72 -7.68
CA ASP A 752 -30.77 37.41 -7.58
C ASP A 752 -31.90 36.43 -7.25
N ASP A 753 -31.88 35.21 -7.79
CA ASP A 753 -32.84 34.15 -7.46
C ASP A 753 -32.73 33.74 -5.98
N LEU A 754 -31.51 33.65 -5.45
CA LEU A 754 -31.26 33.34 -4.03
C LEU A 754 -31.72 34.49 -3.13
N LYS A 755 -31.43 35.74 -3.49
CA LYS A 755 -31.92 36.92 -2.77
C LYS A 755 -33.45 36.96 -2.74
N ALA A 756 -34.09 36.67 -3.86
CA ALA A 756 -35.55 36.59 -3.95
C ALA A 756 -36.16 35.48 -3.07
N LYS A 757 -35.38 34.43 -2.74
CA LYS A 757 -35.76 33.36 -1.80
C LYS A 757 -35.41 33.66 -0.33
N GLY A 758 -34.86 34.83 -0.04
CA GLY A 758 -34.58 35.30 1.32
C GLY A 758 -33.19 34.97 1.83
N PHE A 759 -32.25 34.57 0.95
CA PHE A 759 -30.83 34.46 1.32
C PHE A 759 -30.20 35.86 1.33
N ASP A 760 -29.50 36.21 2.41
CA ASP A 760 -28.78 37.47 2.54
C ASP A 760 -27.39 37.41 1.87
N ASP A 761 -26.74 38.57 1.75
CA ASP A 761 -25.43 38.68 1.12
C ASP A 761 -24.36 37.85 1.85
N ASP A 762 -24.46 37.71 3.18
CA ASP A 762 -23.55 36.87 3.98
C ASP A 762 -23.74 35.38 3.67
N ALA A 763 -24.97 34.91 3.49
CA ALA A 763 -25.26 33.53 3.10
C ALA A 763 -24.82 33.24 1.67
N ILE A 764 -24.98 34.20 0.75
CA ILE A 764 -24.51 34.06 -0.64
C ILE A 764 -22.98 34.07 -0.68
N ALA A 765 -22.31 34.93 0.08
CA ALA A 765 -20.85 34.94 0.19
C ALA A 765 -20.30 33.60 0.69
N LYS A 766 -20.98 32.93 1.63
CA LYS A 766 -20.60 31.59 2.09
C LYS A 766 -20.71 30.50 1.02
N VAL A 767 -21.60 30.67 0.03
CA VAL A 767 -21.75 29.72 -1.10
C VAL A 767 -20.66 29.94 -2.15
N GLU A 768 -20.16 31.16 -2.28
CA GLU A 768 -19.11 31.54 -3.23
C GLU A 768 -17.68 31.22 -2.76
N GLY A 769 -17.50 30.95 -1.46
CA GLY A 769 -16.22 30.55 -0.86
C GLY A 769 -15.67 31.56 0.13
#